data_AF-A0A937WSI3-F1
#
_entry.id   AF-A0A937WSI3-F1
#
_cell.length_a   1.000
_cell.length_b   1.000
_cell.length_c   1.000
_cell.angle_alpha   90.00
_cell.angle_beta   90.00
_cell.angle_gamma   90.00
#
_symmetry.space_group_name_H-M   'P 1'
#
loop_
_entity.id
_entity.type
_entity.pdbx_description
1 polymer ?
#
loop_
_entity_poly.entity_id
_entity_poly.type
_entity_poly.pdbx_seq_one_letter_code
_entity_poly.pdbx_strand_id
1 'polypeptide(L)'
;MEKDNIAEKISFSWDIHYACNYRCPYCWFHGKWHDLARLNRYLSVKEWMRYWENVYERYNSADIDILGGEPFIYPNFTDLIAELSKLHTIRITTNLSTEVEGFVKKVNCEKVKISPTFHPLFSRLDVFIKRSLLLKENGLTDNVLYLAYPPQINQINFYKQEFEKNKLNFSVLTFWGECDGKVYPQDYTEEERYFLKPFLGERAGERFQLNPKKVSGKLCKAGYNYAVILADGTLTRCGTVYLEGKIGNFFDRDFKLLEKPLPCNSDICRCNEWVFLLDEEVFSDEPQEVISVDQRDIPLVKQNLKNSIWAQSSLLEPPYRVFWNWDILYGCNYNCSYCTIAQGKFPCKEGQEKANGSDLNKWREIWDNVFNRYYSSVVRLSGGEPTIHPMFYEIVEILLDKHVVDLTTNLSFDLPYFLERIKPENIKISASFHPEFIKFEEFFDKVIVLRDKGYHIGVCFVSYPPFLEKIERFKHAFEQSNIEFNISPFEGIFNGCYYPKSYNETERKILAKITGSPFRHISVNDKWYRWKTDETKEMKGRLCRMGQMYAKILPNGDVTRCCEPSSGKLGNIFEEDFKLLTSPKPCEADTKCPCFKAMFLDQEKEWLPMWSFPEHTVYKINNMQARNSEREKSQRICDNNISLPPTEKDVVSDSISLSINRQLVEPYRIFFTWDVHYACNYRCTYCFFSNKWEDVRGGNKYPGIEIWKRIWDDAYKKYGNGHIHFSGGEPFIYPYFIDLAAFLNQEYSIEFDTNLSFDLSEFITKVKPGRVRFAAAFHPEFVNIYEFLDKAIFLKERGYDIEGINFVAYPPHLKQMVEYKRIFEDKSISFCIMPFRGEYMGRIYPQGYTDEERELIKKCDPFTASKMLDSYGNTKKTSHKGEICRMGQMYAKIRPDGTAYRCCFDDERGNIGNLIDGTFSLYDEPRVCEYNECPCWVAMVVEKEKNWLFHWVVPKAKTNNTV
;
A
#
# COMPACT_ATOMS: atom_id res chain seq x y z
N MET A 1 -48.53 -9.59 34.75
CA MET A 1 -47.32 -8.84 35.08
C MET A 1 -46.90 -8.13 33.81
N GLU A 2 -47.01 -6.81 33.80
CA GLU A 2 -46.47 -5.99 32.72
C GLU A 2 -44.96 -6.20 32.64
N LYS A 3 -44.42 -6.34 31.42
CA LYS A 3 -42.98 -6.19 31.24
C LYS A 3 -42.70 -4.70 31.24
N ASP A 4 -41.88 -4.24 32.18
CA ASP A 4 -41.51 -2.83 32.29
C ASP A 4 -41.02 -2.29 30.94
N ASN A 5 -41.60 -1.16 30.57
CA ASN A 5 -41.37 -0.48 29.33
C ASN A 5 -40.03 0.27 29.42
N ILE A 6 -38.91 -0.46 29.29
CA ILE A 6 -37.57 0.14 29.16
C ILE A 6 -37.58 0.94 27.86
N ALA A 7 -37.80 2.24 27.98
CA ALA A 7 -37.75 3.15 26.85
C ALA A 7 -36.38 3.02 26.16
N GLU A 8 -36.39 2.67 24.88
CA GLU A 8 -35.15 2.56 24.10
C GLU A 8 -34.45 3.91 24.10
N LYS A 9 -33.23 3.93 24.64
CA LYS A 9 -32.50 5.17 24.89
C LYS A 9 -32.19 5.88 23.56
N ILE A 10 -32.53 7.16 23.51
CA ILE A 10 -32.40 7.97 22.29
C ILE A 10 -30.92 8.26 22.01
N SER A 11 -30.55 8.14 20.73
CA SER A 11 -29.19 8.36 20.24
C SER A 11 -29.14 9.48 19.20
N PHE A 12 -28.11 10.33 19.24
CA PHE A 12 -27.86 11.35 18.23
C PHE A 12 -26.42 11.23 17.70
N SER A 13 -26.27 11.24 16.38
CA SER A 13 -24.99 11.61 15.75
C SER A 13 -24.99 13.13 15.55
N TRP A 14 -23.91 13.82 15.91
CA TRP A 14 -23.83 15.28 15.81
C TRP A 14 -22.57 15.73 15.07
N ASP A 15 -22.75 16.27 13.87
CA ASP A 15 -21.71 16.99 13.13
C ASP A 15 -21.55 18.38 13.78
N ILE A 16 -20.69 18.49 14.79
CA ILE A 16 -20.53 19.74 15.58
C ILE A 16 -20.06 20.91 14.70
N HIS A 17 -19.21 20.62 13.72
CA HIS A 17 -18.81 21.49 12.61
C HIS A 17 -18.11 20.67 11.53
N TYR A 18 -17.84 21.29 10.38
CA TYR A 18 -17.06 20.72 9.27
C TYR A 18 -15.67 21.35 9.13
N ALA A 19 -15.20 22.12 10.12
CA ALA A 19 -13.81 22.55 10.15
C ALA A 19 -12.93 21.39 10.63
N CYS A 20 -11.88 21.07 9.88
CA CYS A 20 -10.89 20.06 10.22
C CYS A 20 -9.50 20.62 9.92
N ASN A 21 -8.46 20.11 10.59
CA ASN A 21 -7.06 20.39 10.23
C ASN A 21 -6.44 19.33 9.29
N TYR A 22 -7.03 18.14 9.17
CA TYR A 22 -6.65 17.14 8.16
C TYR A 22 -7.49 17.31 6.87
N ARG A 23 -6.96 16.84 5.74
CA ARG A 23 -7.66 16.85 4.43
C ARG A 23 -7.54 15.48 3.77
N CYS A 24 -8.00 14.45 4.46
CA CYS A 24 -7.89 13.08 3.98
C CYS A 24 -8.58 12.92 2.61
N PRO A 25 -7.93 12.27 1.62
CA PRO A 25 -8.55 12.03 0.30
C PRO A 25 -9.77 11.10 0.41
N TYR A 26 -9.80 10.30 1.47
CA TYR A 26 -10.85 9.34 1.80
C TYR A 26 -11.90 9.85 2.80
N CYS A 27 -11.93 11.16 3.11
CA CYS A 27 -12.94 11.72 4.01
C CYS A 27 -14.31 11.80 3.33
N TRP A 28 -15.40 11.55 4.07
CA TRP A 28 -16.78 11.77 3.62
C TRP A 28 -17.05 13.18 3.08
N PHE A 29 -16.30 14.18 3.57
CA PHE A 29 -16.41 15.58 3.18
C PHE A 29 -15.39 16.01 2.11
N HIS A 30 -14.60 15.06 1.58
CA HIS A 30 -13.68 15.33 0.47
C HIS A 30 -14.45 15.92 -0.73
N GLY A 31 -13.90 16.97 -1.35
CA GLY A 31 -14.56 17.77 -2.38
C GLY A 31 -15.73 18.66 -1.91
N LYS A 32 -16.22 18.53 -0.67
CA LYS A 32 -17.44 19.21 -0.16
C LYS A 32 -17.20 20.18 0.99
N TRP A 33 -15.97 20.26 1.49
CA TRP A 33 -15.58 21.08 2.66
C TRP A 33 -16.05 22.54 2.58
N HIS A 34 -16.01 23.18 1.40
CA HIS A 34 -16.41 24.59 1.26
C HIS A 34 -17.91 24.79 1.49
N ASP A 35 -18.76 23.96 0.87
CA ASP A 35 -20.21 24.09 1.00
C ASP A 35 -20.68 23.69 2.40
N LEU A 36 -20.12 22.61 2.95
CA LEU A 36 -20.41 22.17 4.32
C LEU A 36 -19.95 23.18 5.37
N ALA A 37 -18.82 23.86 5.16
CA ALA A 37 -18.36 24.90 6.09
C ALA A 37 -19.35 26.08 6.24
N ARG A 38 -20.25 26.31 5.27
CA ARG A 38 -21.32 27.31 5.37
C ARG A 38 -22.42 26.93 6.37
N LEU A 39 -22.51 25.66 6.74
CA LEU A 39 -23.44 25.14 7.76
C LEU A 39 -22.92 25.36 9.19
N ASN A 40 -21.64 25.64 9.38
CA ASN A 40 -21.01 25.73 10.70
C ASN A 40 -21.69 26.77 11.61
N ARG A 41 -22.09 26.35 12.82
CA ARG A 41 -22.54 27.25 13.89
C ARG A 41 -21.62 27.16 15.11
N TYR A 42 -21.03 28.30 15.45
CA TYR A 42 -20.20 28.46 16.64
C TYR A 42 -21.03 29.16 17.72
N LEU A 43 -21.57 28.36 18.65
CA LEU A 43 -22.35 28.86 19.80
C LEU A 43 -21.52 28.71 21.08
N SER A 44 -21.81 29.54 22.08
CA SER A 44 -21.21 29.38 23.40
C SER A 44 -21.70 28.11 24.10
N VAL A 45 -20.94 27.63 25.10
CA VAL A 45 -21.32 26.47 25.92
C VAL A 45 -22.73 26.63 26.48
N LYS A 46 -23.07 27.82 26.99
CA LYS A 46 -24.40 28.13 27.56
C LYS A 46 -25.52 28.02 26.52
N GLU A 47 -25.28 28.45 25.28
CA GLU A 47 -26.27 28.37 24.21
C GLU A 47 -26.50 26.92 23.78
N TRP A 48 -25.43 26.12 23.64
CA TRP A 48 -25.56 24.68 23.38
C TRP A 48 -26.29 23.94 24.49
N MET A 49 -25.94 24.21 25.75
CA MET A 49 -26.58 23.56 26.90
C MET A 49 -28.10 23.80 26.91
N ARG A 50 -28.59 25.00 26.57
CA ARG A 50 -30.03 25.27 26.44
C ARG A 50 -30.78 24.30 25.52
N TYR A 51 -30.15 23.89 24.40
CA TYR A 51 -30.77 22.97 23.46
C TYR A 51 -30.66 21.51 23.92
N TRP A 52 -29.53 21.12 24.51
CA TRP A 52 -29.34 19.78 25.08
C TRP A 52 -30.11 19.54 26.38
N GLU A 53 -30.42 20.59 27.14
CA GLU A 53 -31.35 20.59 28.27
C GLU A 53 -32.78 20.31 27.78
N ASN A 54 -33.25 20.93 26.69
CA ASN A 54 -34.55 20.61 26.08
C ASN A 54 -34.64 19.15 25.59
N VAL A 55 -33.53 18.56 25.11
CA VAL A 55 -33.46 17.11 24.85
C VAL A 55 -33.61 16.33 26.14
N TYR A 56 -32.89 16.69 27.21
CA TYR A 56 -32.95 15.99 28.48
C TYR A 56 -34.35 16.06 29.13
N GLU A 57 -35.00 17.23 29.12
CA GLU A 57 -36.37 17.43 29.63
C GLU A 57 -37.40 16.57 28.86
N ARG A 58 -37.21 16.39 27.55
CA ARG A 58 -38.15 15.69 26.66
C ARG A 58 -37.93 14.19 26.54
N TYR A 59 -36.67 13.76 26.62
CA TYR A 59 -36.21 12.42 26.24
C TYR A 59 -35.30 11.76 27.28
N ASN A 60 -35.05 12.42 28.43
CA ASN A 60 -34.04 12.02 29.42
C ASN A 60 -32.62 11.97 28.82
N SER A 61 -31.68 11.31 29.49
CA SER A 61 -30.29 11.15 29.03
C SER A 61 -30.19 10.45 27.66
N ALA A 62 -29.67 11.16 26.66
CA ALA A 62 -29.36 10.63 25.34
C ALA A 62 -27.92 10.10 25.24
N ASP A 63 -27.68 9.23 24.25
CA ASP A 63 -26.33 8.92 23.75
C ASP A 63 -25.97 9.85 22.60
N ILE A 64 -24.84 10.55 22.67
CA ILE A 64 -24.41 11.54 21.67
C ILE A 64 -23.08 11.08 21.07
N ASP A 65 -23.02 10.81 19.77
CA ASP A 65 -21.78 10.57 19.01
C ASP A 65 -21.39 11.85 18.28
N ILE A 66 -20.33 12.52 18.73
CA ILE A 66 -19.87 13.80 18.20
C ILE A 66 -18.80 13.56 17.16
N LEU A 67 -19.08 14.02 15.94
CA LEU A 67 -18.24 13.89 14.76
C LEU A 67 -18.32 15.17 13.88
N GLY A 68 -18.11 15.03 12.58
CA GLY A 68 -17.92 16.12 11.65
C GLY A 68 -16.45 16.25 11.23
N GLY A 69 -15.91 17.47 11.25
CA GLY A 69 -14.55 17.80 10.86
C GLY A 69 -13.49 17.28 11.82
N GLU A 70 -12.97 18.12 12.72
CA GLU A 70 -12.18 17.67 13.87
C GLU A 70 -12.74 18.30 15.16
N PRO A 71 -13.50 17.54 15.97
CA PRO A 71 -14.18 18.10 17.15
C PRO A 71 -13.26 18.87 18.10
N PHE A 72 -12.00 18.45 18.29
CA PHE A 72 -11.09 19.12 19.22
C PHE A 72 -10.63 20.52 18.78
N ILE A 73 -10.84 20.93 17.51
CA ILE A 73 -10.59 22.32 17.09
C ILE A 73 -11.85 23.20 17.18
N TYR A 74 -12.97 22.69 17.74
CA TYR A 74 -14.15 23.51 18.02
C TYR A 74 -13.88 24.46 19.21
N PRO A 75 -14.27 25.75 19.14
CA PRO A 75 -14.06 26.71 20.22
C PRO A 75 -14.67 26.24 21.56
N ASN A 76 -13.88 26.25 22.62
CA ASN A 76 -14.28 25.81 23.97
C ASN A 76 -14.80 24.36 24.06
N PHE A 77 -14.41 23.48 23.12
CA PHE A 77 -14.89 22.09 23.05
C PHE A 77 -14.80 21.33 24.38
N THR A 78 -13.67 21.43 25.08
CA THR A 78 -13.46 20.69 26.35
C THR A 78 -14.50 21.07 27.41
N ASP A 79 -14.82 22.36 27.54
CA ASP A 79 -15.80 22.85 28.52
C ASP A 79 -17.23 22.49 28.12
N LEU A 80 -17.53 22.49 26.81
CA LEU A 80 -18.79 21.98 26.27
C LEU A 80 -18.99 20.50 26.60
N ILE A 81 -17.99 19.64 26.38
CA ILE A 81 -18.09 18.21 26.71
C ILE A 81 -18.21 17.98 28.22
N ALA A 82 -17.49 18.75 29.04
CA ALA A 82 -17.59 18.66 30.49
C ALA A 82 -19.02 18.96 30.99
N GLU A 83 -19.67 20.02 30.48
CA GLU A 83 -21.05 20.35 30.82
C GLU A 83 -22.06 19.33 30.26
N LEU A 84 -21.94 18.93 28.98
CA LEU A 84 -22.85 17.94 28.37
C LEU A 84 -22.80 16.59 29.09
N SER A 85 -21.64 16.17 29.58
CA SER A 85 -21.44 14.87 30.25
C SER A 85 -22.19 14.74 31.58
N LYS A 86 -22.73 15.85 32.12
CA LYS A 86 -23.59 15.86 33.32
C LYS A 86 -25.00 15.34 33.02
N LEU A 87 -25.49 15.55 31.78
CA LEU A 87 -26.84 15.19 31.35
C LEU A 87 -26.85 13.94 30.46
N HIS A 88 -25.84 13.82 29.58
CA HIS A 88 -25.81 12.86 28.48
C HIS A 88 -24.56 11.99 28.53
N THR A 89 -24.58 10.88 27.80
CA THR A 89 -23.40 10.04 27.55
C THR A 89 -22.85 10.36 26.16
N ILE A 90 -21.53 10.48 26.06
CA ILE A 90 -20.87 11.10 24.91
C ILE A 90 -19.82 10.14 24.35
N ARG A 91 -19.84 9.96 23.02
CA ARG A 91 -18.75 9.42 22.23
C ARG A 91 -18.19 10.55 21.36
N ILE A 92 -16.88 10.59 21.17
CA ILE A 92 -16.21 11.59 20.32
C ILE A 92 -15.34 10.84 19.32
N THR A 93 -15.57 11.05 18.02
CA THR A 93 -14.71 10.53 16.96
C THR A 93 -13.74 11.65 16.53
N THR A 94 -12.43 11.41 16.65
CA THR A 94 -11.38 12.44 16.47
C THR A 94 -10.14 11.88 15.80
N ASN A 95 -9.49 12.69 14.98
CA ASN A 95 -8.20 12.41 14.37
C ASN A 95 -7.00 12.53 15.34
N LEU A 96 -7.25 12.92 16.59
CA LEU A 96 -6.31 13.07 17.72
C LEU A 96 -5.07 13.95 17.42
N SER A 97 -5.25 14.93 16.55
CA SER A 97 -4.21 15.88 16.12
C SER A 97 -3.80 16.91 17.17
N THR A 98 -4.63 17.16 18.19
CA THR A 98 -4.39 18.12 19.28
C THR A 98 -3.91 17.43 20.56
N GLU A 99 -3.35 18.21 21.49
CA GLU A 99 -3.00 17.72 22.83
C GLU A 99 -4.24 17.62 23.72
N VAL A 100 -4.30 16.59 24.58
CA VAL A 100 -5.52 16.19 25.32
C VAL A 100 -5.36 16.21 26.84
N GLU A 101 -4.20 16.60 27.37
CA GLU A 101 -3.89 16.70 28.79
C GLU A 101 -4.85 17.63 29.55
N GLY A 102 -5.33 18.70 28.91
CA GLY A 102 -6.34 19.60 29.47
C GLY A 102 -7.75 19.01 29.43
N PHE A 103 -8.02 18.14 28.45
CA PHE A 103 -9.31 17.46 28.27
C PHE A 103 -9.50 16.35 29.30
N VAL A 104 -8.53 15.43 29.43
CA VAL A 104 -8.62 14.28 30.35
C VAL A 104 -8.79 14.69 31.81
N LYS A 105 -8.31 15.89 32.19
CA LYS A 105 -8.44 16.46 33.54
C LYS A 105 -9.81 17.06 33.84
N LYS A 106 -10.65 17.31 32.83
CA LYS A 106 -11.93 18.03 32.96
C LYS A 106 -13.17 17.15 32.75
N VAL A 107 -13.07 16.08 31.96
CA VAL A 107 -14.26 15.27 31.57
C VAL A 107 -14.49 14.08 32.48
N ASN A 108 -15.76 13.68 32.64
CA ASN A 108 -16.12 12.44 33.33
C ASN A 108 -15.94 11.22 32.40
N CYS A 109 -14.95 10.37 32.65
CA CYS A 109 -14.66 9.20 31.84
C CYS A 109 -15.67 8.03 31.97
N GLU A 110 -16.60 8.06 32.93
CA GLU A 110 -17.75 7.15 32.97
C GLU A 110 -18.81 7.55 31.93
N LYS A 111 -18.92 8.86 31.66
CA LYS A 111 -19.91 9.45 30.75
C LYS A 111 -19.36 9.73 29.35
N VAL A 112 -18.05 9.90 29.20
CA VAL A 112 -17.38 10.25 27.95
C VAL A 112 -16.47 9.11 27.49
N LYS A 113 -16.56 8.73 26.22
CA LYS A 113 -15.63 7.83 25.52
C LYS A 113 -15.10 8.47 24.24
N ILE A 114 -13.90 8.10 23.83
CA ILE A 114 -13.26 8.60 22.61
C ILE A 114 -12.99 7.43 21.66
N SER A 115 -13.24 7.68 20.38
CA SER A 115 -12.97 6.80 19.25
C SER A 115 -11.87 7.45 18.39
N PRO A 116 -10.59 7.36 18.78
CA PRO A 116 -9.50 8.01 18.07
C PRO A 116 -9.21 7.30 16.74
N THR A 117 -9.17 8.05 15.63
CA THR A 117 -8.93 7.54 14.28
C THR A 117 -7.50 7.83 13.83
N PHE A 118 -6.71 6.78 13.59
CA PHE A 118 -5.34 6.92 13.12
C PHE A 118 -5.28 7.18 11.62
N HIS A 119 -4.64 8.29 11.24
CA HIS A 119 -4.49 8.74 9.87
C HIS A 119 -3.00 8.80 9.48
N PRO A 120 -2.41 7.76 8.89
CA PRO A 120 -0.96 7.68 8.65
C PRO A 120 -0.45 8.74 7.66
N LEU A 121 -1.33 9.30 6.82
CA LEU A 121 -1.00 10.41 5.91
C LEU A 121 -0.83 11.78 6.61
N PHE A 122 -1.23 11.91 7.88
CA PHE A 122 -1.28 13.20 8.59
C PHE A 122 -0.74 13.15 10.02
N SER A 123 -0.69 11.96 10.65
CA SER A 123 -0.21 11.76 12.01
C SER A 123 0.93 10.76 12.05
N ARG A 124 2.01 11.11 12.75
CA ARG A 124 3.03 10.13 13.14
C ARG A 124 2.44 9.09 14.10
N LEU A 125 2.89 7.85 13.97
CA LEU A 125 2.40 6.73 14.76
C LEU A 125 2.75 6.86 16.25
N ASP A 126 3.97 7.29 16.57
CA ASP A 126 4.46 7.45 17.95
C ASP A 126 3.71 8.56 18.71
N VAL A 127 3.49 9.71 18.08
CA VAL A 127 2.71 10.82 18.64
C VAL A 127 1.26 10.39 18.90
N PHE A 128 0.65 9.69 17.95
CA PHE A 128 -0.72 9.19 18.08
C PHE A 128 -0.85 8.11 19.16
N ILE A 129 0.12 7.18 19.26
CA ILE A 129 0.21 6.19 20.33
C ILE A 129 0.33 6.89 21.68
N LYS A 130 1.25 7.85 21.85
CA LYS A 130 1.41 8.61 23.11
C LYS A 130 0.10 9.24 23.58
N ARG A 131 -0.63 9.92 22.68
CA ARG A 131 -1.92 10.54 23.02
C ARG A 131 -3.02 9.49 23.29
N SER A 132 -3.04 8.40 22.53
CA SER A 132 -4.00 7.29 22.75
C SER A 132 -3.77 6.57 24.07
N LEU A 133 -2.50 6.42 24.49
CA LEU A 133 -2.13 5.90 25.82
C LEU A 133 -2.62 6.82 26.93
N LEU A 134 -2.42 8.14 26.81
CA LEU A 134 -2.94 9.12 27.78
C LEU A 134 -4.47 9.04 27.91
N LEU A 135 -5.20 8.87 26.79
CA LEU A 135 -6.64 8.64 26.83
C LEU A 135 -7.01 7.30 27.50
N LYS A 136 -6.21 6.26 27.28
CA LYS A 136 -6.43 4.93 27.84
C LYS A 136 -6.17 4.86 29.35
N GLU A 137 -5.10 5.48 29.82
CA GLU A 137 -4.76 5.58 31.24
C GLU A 137 -5.84 6.30 32.05
N ASN A 138 -6.59 7.21 31.41
CA ASN A 138 -7.73 7.91 31.99
C ASN A 138 -9.10 7.24 31.68
N GLY A 139 -9.10 6.02 31.13
CA GLY A 139 -10.32 5.23 30.90
C GLY A 139 -11.24 5.73 29.77
N LEU A 140 -10.79 6.68 28.95
CA LEU A 140 -11.59 7.30 27.88
C LEU A 140 -11.65 6.46 26.61
N THR A 141 -10.66 5.61 26.37
CA THR A 141 -10.63 4.68 25.23
C THR A 141 -9.73 3.49 25.51
N ASP A 142 -9.92 2.37 24.82
CA ASP A 142 -9.00 1.24 24.80
C ASP A 142 -8.61 0.83 23.37
N ASN A 143 -9.26 1.42 22.36
CA ASN A 143 -9.26 0.98 20.96
C ASN A 143 -9.03 2.15 20.01
N VAL A 144 -8.14 1.97 19.03
CA VAL A 144 -7.92 2.91 17.94
C VAL A 144 -8.56 2.41 16.65
N LEU A 145 -9.04 3.35 15.84
CA LEU A 145 -9.72 3.09 14.58
C LEU A 145 -8.80 3.39 13.38
N TYR A 146 -8.79 2.54 12.36
CA TYR A 146 -8.01 2.73 11.14
C TYR A 146 -8.87 2.52 9.90
N LEU A 147 -8.76 3.37 8.89
CA LEU A 147 -9.61 3.26 7.69
C LEU A 147 -8.99 2.34 6.62
N ALA A 148 -9.78 1.41 6.10
CA ALA A 148 -9.43 0.49 5.00
C ALA A 148 -9.36 1.16 3.61
N TYR A 149 -8.83 2.39 3.53
CA TYR A 149 -8.64 3.08 2.26
C TYR A 149 -7.64 2.31 1.36
N PRO A 150 -7.93 2.02 0.07
CA PRO A 150 -7.19 0.99 -0.69
C PRO A 150 -5.66 1.18 -0.75
N PRO A 151 -5.12 2.39 -1.00
CA PRO A 151 -3.67 2.64 -0.99
C PRO A 151 -2.96 2.38 0.36
N GLN A 152 -3.70 2.18 1.46
CA GLN A 152 -3.15 1.95 2.80
C GLN A 152 -3.65 0.66 3.48
N ILE A 153 -4.34 -0.24 2.75
CA ILE A 153 -4.79 -1.55 3.26
C ILE A 153 -3.59 -2.42 3.65
N ASN A 154 -2.53 -2.43 2.83
CA ASN A 154 -1.32 -3.22 3.06
C ASN A 154 -0.60 -2.91 4.39
N GLN A 155 -0.79 -1.72 4.95
CA GLN A 155 -0.19 -1.30 6.23
C GLN A 155 -0.96 -1.76 7.48
N ILE A 156 -2.18 -2.32 7.33
CA ILE A 156 -3.06 -2.69 8.45
C ILE A 156 -2.38 -3.64 9.45
N ASN A 157 -1.64 -4.65 8.96
CA ASN A 157 -0.92 -5.59 9.82
C ASN A 157 0.19 -4.91 10.64
N PHE A 158 0.92 -3.98 10.01
CA PHE A 158 2.00 -3.23 10.67
C PHE A 158 1.43 -2.37 11.81
N TYR A 159 0.43 -1.54 11.53
CA TYR A 159 -0.17 -0.69 12.55
C TYR A 159 -0.83 -1.51 13.67
N LYS A 160 -1.53 -2.60 13.34
CA LYS A 160 -2.05 -3.52 14.36
C LYS A 160 -0.96 -3.98 15.33
N GLN A 161 0.18 -4.46 14.83
CA GLN A 161 1.29 -4.91 15.67
C GLN A 161 1.84 -3.77 16.54
N GLU A 162 2.03 -2.56 16.00
CA GLU A 162 2.54 -1.42 16.77
C GLU A 162 1.56 -0.94 17.86
N PHE A 163 0.26 -0.92 17.59
CA PHE A 163 -0.76 -0.60 18.60
C PHE A 163 -0.85 -1.69 19.67
N GLU A 164 -0.83 -2.97 19.29
CA GLU A 164 -0.90 -4.09 20.23
C GLU A 164 0.35 -4.21 21.12
N LYS A 165 1.56 -3.89 20.61
CA LYS A 165 2.78 -3.75 21.43
C LYS A 165 2.60 -2.72 22.55
N ASN A 166 1.86 -1.65 22.27
CA ASN A 166 1.50 -0.60 23.22
C ASN A 166 0.19 -0.90 23.97
N LYS A 167 -0.31 -2.15 23.90
CA LYS A 167 -1.55 -2.63 24.54
C LYS A 167 -2.82 -1.87 24.08
N LEU A 168 -2.80 -1.14 22.97
CA LEU A 168 -3.98 -0.51 22.39
C LEU A 168 -4.68 -1.52 21.48
N ASN A 169 -5.99 -1.69 21.65
CA ASN A 169 -6.80 -2.46 20.72
C ASN A 169 -6.83 -1.73 19.37
N PHE A 170 -6.91 -2.48 18.28
CA PHE A 170 -6.86 -1.94 16.92
C PHE A 170 -8.03 -2.49 16.10
N SER A 171 -8.84 -1.58 15.56
CA SER A 171 -10.03 -1.89 14.77
C SER A 171 -10.00 -1.18 13.42
N VAL A 172 -10.47 -1.85 12.38
CA VAL A 172 -10.54 -1.31 11.02
C VAL A 172 -11.97 -0.92 10.67
N LEU A 173 -12.09 0.27 10.08
CA LEU A 173 -13.29 0.83 9.48
C LEU A 173 -13.29 0.54 7.97
N THR A 174 -14.42 0.13 7.42
CA THR A 174 -14.60 0.03 5.97
C THR A 174 -14.54 1.42 5.31
N PHE A 175 -13.71 1.62 4.28
CA PHE A 175 -13.81 2.82 3.43
C PHE A 175 -15.01 2.70 2.47
N TRP A 176 -15.77 3.79 2.37
CA TRP A 176 -16.90 4.00 1.47
C TRP A 176 -16.63 5.27 0.66
N GLY A 177 -16.53 5.16 -0.67
CA GLY A 177 -16.15 6.27 -1.54
C GLY A 177 -15.45 5.80 -2.82
N GLU A 178 -15.00 6.73 -3.65
CA GLU A 178 -14.26 6.43 -4.87
C GLU A 178 -12.74 6.51 -4.64
N CYS A 179 -11.98 5.59 -5.24
CA CYS A 179 -10.52 5.65 -5.31
C CYS A 179 -10.05 5.05 -6.64
N ASP A 180 -9.20 5.76 -7.37
CA ASP A 180 -8.62 5.31 -8.65
C ASP A 180 -9.65 4.78 -9.68
N GLY A 181 -10.82 5.44 -9.76
CA GLY A 181 -11.92 5.07 -10.66
C GLY A 181 -12.74 3.85 -10.21
N LYS A 182 -12.54 3.36 -8.99
CA LYS A 182 -13.27 2.25 -8.36
C LYS A 182 -14.15 2.74 -7.21
N VAL A 183 -15.32 2.14 -7.04
CA VAL A 183 -16.33 2.49 -6.03
C VAL A 183 -16.30 1.50 -4.87
N TYR A 184 -15.87 1.96 -3.71
CA TYR A 184 -15.78 1.17 -2.48
C TYR A 184 -17.01 1.38 -1.60
N PRO A 185 -17.48 0.33 -0.88
CA PRO A 185 -16.81 -0.95 -0.67
C PRO A 185 -17.07 -2.02 -1.75
N GLN A 186 -17.78 -1.72 -2.84
CA GLN A 186 -18.16 -2.68 -3.89
C GLN A 186 -16.95 -3.23 -4.66
N ASP A 187 -15.93 -2.41 -4.89
CA ASP A 187 -14.72 -2.77 -5.65
C ASP A 187 -13.55 -3.24 -4.77
N TYR A 188 -13.78 -3.53 -3.48
CA TYR A 188 -12.83 -4.39 -2.76
C TYR A 188 -12.78 -5.77 -3.44
N THR A 189 -11.57 -6.23 -3.74
CA THR A 189 -11.39 -7.59 -4.26
C THR A 189 -11.77 -8.64 -3.22
N GLU A 190 -12.01 -9.89 -3.64
CA GLU A 190 -12.32 -10.98 -2.71
C GLU A 190 -11.18 -11.18 -1.68
N GLU A 191 -9.93 -10.93 -2.08
CA GLU A 191 -8.74 -10.94 -1.23
C GLU A 191 -8.72 -9.78 -0.23
N GLU A 192 -9.01 -8.54 -0.67
CA GLU A 192 -9.12 -7.38 0.22
C GLU A 192 -10.24 -7.58 1.25
N ARG A 193 -11.41 -8.08 0.82
CA ARG A 193 -12.52 -8.41 1.72
C ARG A 193 -12.11 -9.45 2.77
N TYR A 194 -11.49 -10.54 2.34
CA TYR A 194 -11.03 -11.59 3.24
C TYR A 194 -9.96 -11.08 4.21
N PHE A 195 -9.01 -10.27 3.72
CA PHE A 195 -7.97 -9.64 4.52
C PHE A 195 -8.54 -8.69 5.57
N LEU A 196 -9.53 -7.86 5.23
CA LEU A 196 -10.11 -6.89 6.15
C LEU A 196 -10.95 -7.57 7.26
N LYS A 197 -11.66 -8.65 6.93
CA LYS A 197 -12.63 -9.35 7.83
C LYS A 197 -12.18 -9.59 9.30
N PRO A 198 -10.96 -10.06 9.62
CA PRO A 198 -10.53 -10.25 11.01
C PRO A 198 -10.26 -8.94 11.76
N PHE A 199 -10.07 -7.82 11.06
CA PHE A 199 -9.74 -6.51 11.66
C PHE A 199 -10.96 -5.59 11.80
N LEU A 200 -12.09 -5.91 11.16
CA LEU A 200 -13.28 -5.05 11.19
C LEU A 200 -13.75 -4.85 12.63
N GLY A 201 -13.80 -3.58 13.04
CA GLY A 201 -14.30 -3.21 14.36
C GLY A 201 -15.78 -3.52 14.56
N GLU A 202 -16.26 -3.32 15.78
CA GLU A 202 -17.65 -3.54 16.16
C GLU A 202 -18.29 -2.24 16.69
N ARG A 203 -19.54 -1.97 16.31
CA ARG A 203 -20.36 -0.85 16.82
C ARG A 203 -21.71 -1.43 17.24
N ALA A 204 -22.09 -1.22 18.51
CA ALA A 204 -23.32 -1.76 19.11
C ALA A 204 -23.49 -3.29 18.94
N GLY A 205 -22.38 -4.06 19.02
CA GLY A 205 -22.37 -5.52 18.86
C GLY A 205 -22.29 -6.02 17.42
N GLU A 206 -22.39 -5.14 16.42
CA GLU A 206 -22.35 -5.47 15.00
C GLU A 206 -21.01 -5.09 14.36
N ARG A 207 -20.43 -5.98 13.55
CA ARG A 207 -19.19 -5.69 12.80
C ARG A 207 -19.43 -4.70 11.66
N PHE A 208 -18.43 -3.84 11.38
CA PHE A 208 -18.40 -3.11 10.11
C PHE A 208 -18.49 -4.11 8.95
N GLN A 209 -19.28 -3.77 7.92
CA GLN A 209 -19.52 -4.65 6.79
C GLN A 209 -18.67 -4.23 5.59
N LEU A 210 -18.31 -5.22 4.78
CA LEU A 210 -17.66 -5.04 3.48
C LEU A 210 -18.68 -5.10 2.33
N ASN A 211 -19.85 -5.68 2.56
CA ASN A 211 -20.90 -5.87 1.58
C ASN A 211 -22.08 -4.95 1.96
N PRO A 212 -22.54 -4.03 1.08
CA PRO A 212 -23.70 -3.20 1.38
C PRO A 212 -24.97 -4.05 1.58
N LYS A 213 -25.62 -3.95 2.75
CA LYS A 213 -26.97 -4.51 2.97
C LYS A 213 -27.98 -3.74 2.12
N LYS A 214 -28.87 -4.46 1.42
CA LYS A 214 -30.06 -3.88 0.78
C LYS A 214 -31.10 -3.57 1.85
N VAL A 215 -31.59 -2.32 1.89
CA VAL A 215 -32.46 -1.84 2.98
C VAL A 215 -33.76 -1.18 2.51
N SER A 216 -33.95 -0.98 1.20
CA SER A 216 -35.14 -0.37 0.62
C SER A 216 -36.43 -1.03 1.12
N GLY A 217 -37.38 -0.23 1.59
CA GLY A 217 -38.67 -0.68 2.14
C GLY A 217 -38.65 -1.24 3.56
N LYS A 218 -37.50 -1.67 4.11
CA LYS A 218 -37.43 -2.25 5.47
C LYS A 218 -37.70 -1.20 6.54
N LEU A 219 -38.41 -1.58 7.61
CA LEU A 219 -38.70 -0.69 8.74
C LEU A 219 -37.42 -0.33 9.50
N CYS A 220 -37.24 0.96 9.76
CA CYS A 220 -36.06 1.49 10.42
C CYS A 220 -36.43 2.50 11.53
N LYS A 221 -35.86 2.30 12.72
CA LYS A 221 -35.94 3.19 13.88
C LYS A 221 -35.14 4.49 13.70
N ALA A 222 -34.38 4.63 12.61
CA ALA A 222 -33.75 5.89 12.24
C ALA A 222 -34.83 6.96 11.94
N GLY A 223 -34.76 8.06 12.68
CA GLY A 223 -35.77 9.10 12.84
C GLY A 223 -36.69 8.92 14.06
N TYR A 224 -36.80 7.73 14.67
CA TYR A 224 -37.67 7.42 15.82
C TYR A 224 -36.90 7.44 17.15
N ASN A 225 -35.84 6.63 17.29
CA ASN A 225 -34.97 6.61 18.47
C ASN A 225 -33.52 7.02 18.16
N TYR A 226 -33.23 7.34 16.90
CA TYR A 226 -31.94 7.81 16.41
C TYR A 226 -32.13 8.96 15.42
N ALA A 227 -31.24 9.96 15.41
CA ALA A 227 -31.20 11.00 14.36
C ALA A 227 -29.78 11.56 14.18
N VAL A 228 -29.56 12.28 13.07
CA VAL A 228 -28.35 13.07 12.83
C VAL A 228 -28.66 14.56 12.97
N ILE A 229 -27.86 15.28 13.75
CA ILE A 229 -27.86 16.74 13.87
C ILE A 229 -26.70 17.26 13.02
N LEU A 230 -27.01 18.06 12.00
CA LEU A 230 -26.01 18.76 11.19
C LEU A 230 -25.52 20.03 11.90
N ALA A 231 -24.38 20.59 11.47
CA ALA A 231 -23.78 21.77 12.12
C ALA A 231 -24.67 23.03 12.14
N ASP A 232 -25.69 23.11 11.26
CA ASP A 232 -26.71 24.18 11.21
C ASP A 232 -27.96 23.86 12.05
N GLY A 233 -27.92 22.80 12.85
CA GLY A 233 -29.03 22.27 13.63
C GLY A 233 -30.03 21.43 12.82
N THR A 234 -29.89 21.27 11.50
CA THR A 234 -30.85 20.47 10.73
C THR A 234 -30.86 19.02 11.22
N LEU A 235 -32.06 18.50 11.56
CA LEU A 235 -32.26 17.12 11.99
C LEU A 235 -32.66 16.25 10.79
N THR A 236 -31.92 15.17 10.56
CA THR A 236 -32.23 14.16 9.55
C THR A 236 -32.39 12.77 10.18
N ARG A 237 -33.14 11.88 9.52
CA ARG A 237 -33.36 10.50 9.99
C ARG A 237 -32.03 9.75 10.19
N CYS A 238 -31.12 9.87 9.23
CA CYS A 238 -29.85 9.13 9.19
C CYS A 238 -28.88 9.76 8.17
N GLY A 239 -27.59 9.47 8.30
CA GLY A 239 -26.53 10.01 7.42
C GLY A 239 -26.62 9.54 5.97
N THR A 240 -27.27 8.38 5.73
CA THR A 240 -27.46 7.83 4.38
C THR A 240 -28.51 8.59 3.54
N VAL A 241 -29.59 9.10 4.16
CA VAL A 241 -30.70 9.80 3.43
C VAL A 241 -30.65 11.33 3.52
N TYR A 242 -29.68 11.88 4.24
CA TYR A 242 -29.33 13.31 4.32
C TYR A 242 -30.53 14.28 4.19
N LEU A 243 -30.56 15.17 3.18
CA LEU A 243 -31.60 16.20 3.01
C LEU A 243 -32.99 15.65 2.70
N GLU A 244 -33.09 14.51 2.02
CA GLU A 244 -34.37 13.84 1.72
C GLU A 244 -35.01 13.21 2.97
N GLY A 245 -34.20 12.98 4.00
CA GLY A 245 -34.63 12.49 5.31
C GLY A 245 -34.77 13.56 6.39
N LYS A 246 -34.92 14.85 6.06
CA LYS A 246 -35.12 15.92 7.07
C LYS A 246 -36.39 15.67 7.90
N ILE A 247 -36.26 15.73 9.22
CA ILE A 247 -37.38 15.58 10.18
C ILE A 247 -37.60 16.80 11.09
N GLY A 248 -36.68 17.77 11.11
CA GLY A 248 -36.86 19.02 11.88
C GLY A 248 -35.60 19.90 11.90
N ASN A 249 -35.50 20.79 12.89
CA ASN A 249 -34.26 21.45 13.28
C ASN A 249 -34.12 21.41 14.81
N PHE A 250 -32.92 21.09 15.30
CA PHE A 250 -32.54 20.97 16.70
C PHE A 250 -32.71 22.29 17.49
N PHE A 251 -32.67 23.43 16.80
CA PHE A 251 -32.89 24.73 17.40
C PHE A 251 -34.37 25.09 17.60
N ASP A 252 -35.31 24.32 17.01
CA ASP A 252 -36.74 24.50 17.21
C ASP A 252 -37.13 23.92 18.58
N ARG A 253 -37.71 24.74 19.46
CA ARG A 253 -38.05 24.33 20.84
C ARG A 253 -38.94 23.08 20.89
N ASP A 254 -39.83 22.94 19.90
CA ASP A 254 -40.82 21.88 19.83
C ASP A 254 -40.49 20.77 18.83
N PHE A 255 -39.21 20.66 18.40
CA PHE A 255 -38.80 19.53 17.58
C PHE A 255 -39.15 18.19 18.26
N LYS A 256 -39.49 17.20 17.43
CA LYS A 256 -39.73 15.83 17.87
C LYS A 256 -39.08 14.86 16.89
N LEU A 257 -38.59 13.75 17.43
CA LEU A 257 -38.39 12.53 16.64
C LEU A 257 -39.76 11.98 16.17
N LEU A 258 -39.73 11.11 15.17
CA LEU A 258 -40.91 10.43 14.63
C LEU A 258 -41.61 9.63 15.73
N GLU A 259 -42.92 9.42 15.59
CA GLU A 259 -43.71 8.66 16.58
C GLU A 259 -43.55 7.14 16.46
N LYS A 260 -43.05 6.64 15.32
CA LYS A 260 -42.79 5.23 15.05
C LYS A 260 -41.69 5.03 14.00
N PRO A 261 -41.05 3.84 13.95
CA PRO A 261 -40.17 3.45 12.84
C PRO A 261 -40.87 3.59 11.48
N LEU A 262 -40.13 4.01 10.45
CA LEU A 262 -40.63 4.16 9.09
C LEU A 262 -39.77 3.36 8.10
N PRO A 263 -40.33 2.93 6.94
CA PRO A 263 -39.57 2.32 5.85
C PRO A 263 -38.33 3.14 5.46
N CYS A 264 -37.26 2.44 5.04
CA CYS A 264 -36.07 3.09 4.50
C CYS A 264 -36.24 3.39 3.01
N ASN A 265 -35.96 4.63 2.61
CA ASN A 265 -36.04 5.09 1.22
C ASN A 265 -34.71 4.90 0.46
N SER A 266 -33.67 4.36 1.10
CA SER A 266 -32.37 4.13 0.47
C SER A 266 -32.22 2.68 0.03
N ASP A 267 -31.58 2.44 -1.12
CA ASP A 267 -31.29 1.08 -1.56
C ASP A 267 -30.27 0.38 -0.67
N ILE A 268 -29.26 1.10 -0.17
CA ILE A 268 -28.14 0.56 0.61
C ILE A 268 -27.81 1.43 1.82
N CYS A 269 -27.64 0.82 3.00
CA CYS A 269 -27.16 1.53 4.18
C CYS A 269 -25.62 1.67 4.13
N ARG A 270 -25.11 2.90 4.23
CA ARG A 270 -23.66 3.19 4.06
C ARG A 270 -22.93 3.55 5.36
N CYS A 271 -23.67 3.74 6.46
CA CYS A 271 -23.17 4.40 7.68
C CYS A 271 -23.18 3.51 8.94
N ASN A 272 -23.30 2.19 8.78
CA ASN A 272 -23.62 1.22 9.85
C ASN A 272 -24.95 1.46 10.59
N GLU A 273 -25.79 2.39 10.12
CA GLU A 273 -27.10 2.72 10.73
C GLU A 273 -28.15 1.61 10.57
N TRP A 274 -27.80 0.48 9.93
CA TRP A 274 -28.64 -0.71 9.88
C TRP A 274 -28.91 -1.34 11.24
N VAL A 275 -28.15 -0.99 12.28
CA VAL A 275 -28.43 -1.39 13.68
C VAL A 275 -29.79 -0.89 14.17
N PHE A 276 -30.40 0.05 13.45
CA PHE A 276 -31.75 0.55 13.67
C PHE A 276 -32.79 -0.09 12.75
N LEU A 277 -32.47 -1.09 11.93
CA LEU A 277 -33.48 -1.89 11.23
C LEU A 277 -34.21 -2.82 12.21
N LEU A 278 -35.46 -3.15 11.89
CA LEU A 278 -36.18 -4.23 12.53
C LEU A 278 -35.99 -5.52 11.70
N ASP A 279 -35.61 -6.61 12.36
CA ASP A 279 -35.53 -7.93 11.73
C ASP A 279 -36.92 -8.54 11.52
N GLU A 280 -37.05 -9.38 10.50
CA GLU A 280 -38.33 -9.94 10.02
C GLU A 280 -38.82 -11.17 10.85
N GLU A 281 -38.15 -11.54 11.94
CA GLU A 281 -38.47 -12.72 12.77
C GLU A 281 -39.54 -12.49 13.86
N VAL A 282 -40.67 -11.84 13.54
CA VAL A 282 -41.93 -12.06 14.30
C VAL A 282 -43.16 -11.92 13.38
N PHE A 283 -44.06 -12.90 13.43
CA PHE A 283 -45.36 -13.00 12.76
C PHE A 283 -45.39 -13.25 11.25
N SER A 284 -45.46 -14.54 10.86
CA SER A 284 -46.73 -15.12 10.38
C SER A 284 -46.60 -16.63 10.14
N ASP A 285 -47.49 -17.43 10.74
CA ASP A 285 -47.66 -18.85 10.39
C ASP A 285 -48.32 -18.96 8.99
N GLU A 286 -47.62 -19.55 8.02
CA GLU A 286 -48.17 -20.46 6.99
C GLU A 286 -47.05 -21.06 6.11
N PRO A 287 -47.21 -22.27 5.54
CA PRO A 287 -46.13 -22.97 4.82
C PRO A 287 -46.04 -22.54 3.35
N GLN A 288 -44.84 -22.29 2.84
CA GLN A 288 -44.60 -22.02 1.42
C GLN A 288 -43.92 -23.18 0.68
N GLU A 289 -44.31 -23.31 -0.60
CA GLU A 289 -44.20 -24.53 -1.40
C GLU A 289 -42.82 -24.79 -2.00
N VAL A 290 -42.57 -26.06 -2.32
CA VAL A 290 -41.42 -26.50 -3.10
C VAL A 290 -41.66 -26.18 -4.58
N ILE A 291 -41.03 -25.11 -5.09
CA ILE A 291 -40.97 -24.86 -6.53
C ILE A 291 -39.91 -25.79 -7.14
N SER A 292 -40.39 -26.78 -7.88
CA SER A 292 -39.56 -27.59 -8.78
C SER A 292 -39.27 -26.81 -10.06
N VAL A 293 -38.03 -26.89 -10.56
CA VAL A 293 -37.65 -26.32 -11.87
C VAL A 293 -37.45 -27.47 -12.85
N ASP A 294 -38.30 -27.54 -13.88
CA ASP A 294 -38.28 -28.59 -14.89
C ASP A 294 -37.01 -28.53 -15.75
N GLN A 295 -36.34 -29.68 -15.89
CA GLN A 295 -35.26 -29.86 -16.83
C GLN A 295 -35.84 -30.07 -18.24
N ARG A 296 -36.09 -28.97 -18.97
CA ARG A 296 -36.20 -28.92 -20.45
C ARG A 296 -36.40 -27.47 -20.92
N ASP A 297 -35.30 -26.72 -20.98
CA ASP A 297 -35.07 -25.73 -22.04
C ASP A 297 -33.62 -25.23 -21.96
N ILE A 298 -32.76 -25.78 -22.82
CA ILE A 298 -31.38 -25.33 -23.02
C ILE A 298 -31.25 -24.81 -24.46
N PRO A 299 -31.40 -23.50 -24.69
CA PRO A 299 -31.03 -22.89 -25.98
C PRO A 299 -29.52 -23.03 -26.24
N LEU A 300 -29.17 -23.45 -27.46
CA LEU A 300 -27.84 -23.88 -27.88
C LEU A 300 -26.67 -22.96 -27.44
N VAL A 301 -25.71 -23.54 -26.73
CA VAL A 301 -24.41 -22.93 -26.35
C VAL A 301 -23.45 -22.86 -27.57
N LYS A 302 -23.89 -22.26 -28.68
CA LYS A 302 -23.09 -22.11 -29.91
C LYS A 302 -22.90 -20.67 -30.42
N GLN A 303 -23.43 -19.65 -29.73
CA GLN A 303 -23.24 -18.24 -30.14
C GLN A 303 -22.59 -17.30 -29.11
N ASN A 304 -22.46 -17.66 -27.83
CA ASN A 304 -21.84 -16.78 -26.82
C ASN A 304 -20.34 -17.03 -26.53
N LEU A 305 -19.65 -17.82 -27.35
CA LEU A 305 -18.19 -17.99 -27.28
C LEU A 305 -17.37 -16.78 -27.79
N LYS A 306 -18.02 -15.68 -28.22
CA LYS A 306 -17.35 -14.46 -28.68
C LYS A 306 -17.39 -13.27 -27.71
N ASN A 307 -18.26 -13.30 -26.69
CA ASN A 307 -18.46 -12.16 -25.78
C ASN A 307 -18.01 -12.44 -24.33
N SER A 308 -17.17 -13.47 -24.14
CA SER A 308 -16.41 -13.59 -22.89
C SER A 308 -15.29 -12.55 -22.88
N ILE A 309 -15.34 -11.62 -21.93
CA ILE A 309 -14.27 -10.65 -21.64
C ILE A 309 -12.91 -11.38 -21.41
N TRP A 310 -12.95 -12.65 -21.00
CA TRP A 310 -11.79 -13.47 -20.71
C TRP A 310 -11.33 -14.35 -21.89
N ALA A 311 -12.07 -14.38 -23.01
CA ALA A 311 -11.54 -14.87 -24.28
C ALA A 311 -10.63 -13.85 -25.00
N GLN A 312 -10.55 -12.62 -24.48
CA GLN A 312 -9.70 -11.52 -24.97
C GLN A 312 -8.76 -10.97 -23.87
N SER A 313 -8.66 -11.65 -22.72
CA SER A 313 -7.80 -11.24 -21.61
C SER A 313 -6.39 -11.79 -21.76
N SER A 314 -5.42 -10.90 -21.93
CA SER A 314 -3.98 -11.20 -22.05
C SER A 314 -3.31 -11.64 -20.74
N LEU A 315 -4.07 -11.96 -19.68
CA LEU A 315 -3.54 -12.41 -18.39
C LEU A 315 -3.03 -13.86 -18.37
N LEU A 316 -3.04 -14.57 -19.51
CA LEU A 316 -2.57 -15.96 -19.65
C LEU A 316 -1.73 -16.21 -20.92
N GLU A 317 -1.11 -15.17 -21.50
CA GLU A 317 -0.02 -15.33 -22.46
C GLU A 317 1.32 -15.62 -21.70
N PRO A 318 2.29 -16.35 -22.29
CA PRO A 318 3.55 -16.70 -21.62
C PRO A 318 4.42 -15.49 -21.20
N PRO A 319 5.23 -15.60 -20.13
CA PRO A 319 5.47 -16.80 -19.32
C PRO A 319 4.47 -16.96 -18.16
N TYR A 320 3.54 -17.89 -18.29
CA TYR A 320 2.81 -18.43 -17.14
C TYR A 320 3.78 -19.24 -16.27
N ARG A 321 3.71 -19.07 -14.95
CA ARG A 321 4.62 -19.75 -14.03
C ARG A 321 4.30 -21.25 -13.97
N VAL A 322 5.30 -22.08 -14.25
CA VAL A 322 5.17 -23.55 -14.24
C VAL A 322 5.51 -24.13 -12.86
N PHE A 323 4.76 -25.14 -12.46
CA PHE A 323 4.92 -25.88 -11.20
C PHE A 323 5.38 -27.31 -11.47
N TRP A 324 6.64 -27.60 -11.14
CA TRP A 324 7.21 -28.94 -11.23
C TRP A 324 7.10 -29.63 -9.87
N ASN A 325 6.53 -30.83 -9.83
CA ASN A 325 6.63 -31.72 -8.67
C ASN A 325 7.62 -32.83 -9.01
N TRP A 326 8.84 -32.73 -8.53
CA TRP A 326 9.89 -33.68 -8.81
C TRP A 326 10.03 -34.67 -7.65
N ASP A 327 9.61 -35.90 -7.89
CA ASP A 327 9.97 -37.03 -7.04
C ASP A 327 11.42 -37.41 -7.37
N ILE A 328 12.37 -36.78 -6.69
CA ILE A 328 13.81 -36.91 -7.00
C ILE A 328 14.33 -38.32 -6.70
N LEU A 329 13.76 -38.98 -5.68
CA LEU A 329 13.97 -40.39 -5.36
C LEU A 329 12.77 -40.92 -4.56
N TYR A 330 12.62 -42.25 -4.49
CA TYR A 330 11.61 -42.90 -3.61
C TYR A 330 12.20 -43.55 -2.34
N GLY A 331 13.53 -43.54 -2.18
CA GLY A 331 14.18 -43.96 -0.93
C GLY A 331 13.84 -43.02 0.23
N CYS A 332 13.81 -43.54 1.45
CA CYS A 332 13.62 -42.73 2.64
C CYS A 332 14.37 -43.37 3.81
N ASN A 333 14.90 -42.55 4.70
CA ASN A 333 15.49 -43.02 5.96
C ASN A 333 14.43 -43.30 7.05
N TYR A 334 13.17 -42.90 6.84
CA TYR A 334 12.02 -43.30 7.65
C TYR A 334 11.17 -44.34 6.91
N ASN A 335 10.58 -45.29 7.63
CA ASN A 335 9.73 -46.36 7.08
C ASN A 335 8.29 -46.32 7.62
N CYS A 336 7.70 -45.11 7.66
CA CYS A 336 6.42 -44.83 8.33
C CYS A 336 5.29 -45.80 7.95
N SER A 337 4.53 -46.25 8.94
CA SER A 337 3.46 -47.24 8.76
C SER A 337 2.35 -46.80 7.79
N TYR A 338 2.17 -45.48 7.67
CA TYR A 338 1.18 -44.80 6.83
C TYR A 338 1.75 -44.28 5.48
N CYS A 339 3.00 -44.60 5.12
CA CYS A 339 3.62 -44.09 3.90
C CYS A 339 3.03 -44.74 2.63
N THR A 340 2.45 -43.93 1.73
CA THR A 340 1.83 -44.41 0.48
C THR A 340 2.83 -44.98 -0.53
N ILE A 341 4.09 -44.53 -0.50
CA ILE A 341 5.19 -45.06 -1.33
C ILE A 341 5.60 -46.45 -0.83
N ALA A 342 5.85 -46.60 0.48
CA ALA A 342 6.20 -47.88 1.09
C ALA A 342 5.09 -48.93 0.95
N GLN A 343 3.82 -48.49 0.94
CA GLN A 343 2.64 -49.34 0.68
C GLN A 343 2.44 -49.68 -0.82
N GLY A 344 3.35 -49.30 -1.71
CA GLY A 344 3.33 -49.73 -3.12
C GLY A 344 2.28 -49.06 -3.99
N LYS A 345 1.69 -47.91 -3.60
CA LYS A 345 0.79 -47.12 -4.46
C LYS A 345 1.49 -46.50 -5.67
N PHE A 346 2.83 -46.48 -5.68
CA PHE A 346 3.65 -46.05 -6.80
C PHE A 346 4.53 -47.23 -7.26
N PRO A 347 4.74 -47.41 -8.58
CA PRO A 347 5.53 -48.51 -9.09
C PRO A 347 7.01 -48.33 -8.73
N CYS A 348 7.48 -49.06 -7.72
CA CYS A 348 8.89 -49.07 -7.36
C CYS A 348 9.34 -50.42 -6.81
N LYS A 349 9.85 -51.27 -7.70
CA LYS A 349 10.72 -52.41 -7.36
C LYS A 349 11.87 -52.65 -8.35
N GLU A 350 11.75 -52.19 -9.59
CA GLU A 350 12.77 -52.36 -10.63
C GLU A 350 13.03 -51.01 -11.30
N GLY A 351 14.28 -50.51 -11.25
CA GLY A 351 14.65 -49.22 -11.87
C GLY A 351 15.53 -48.27 -11.04
N GLN A 352 16.00 -48.66 -9.84
CA GLN A 352 16.87 -47.80 -9.01
C GLN A 352 18.26 -47.49 -9.61
N GLU A 353 18.60 -48.04 -10.78
CA GLU A 353 19.94 -47.92 -11.39
C GLU A 353 20.02 -47.05 -12.65
N LYS A 354 18.92 -46.39 -13.07
CA LYS A 354 18.91 -45.53 -14.29
C LYS A 354 18.20 -44.19 -14.13
N ALA A 355 18.56 -43.44 -13.09
CA ALA A 355 18.62 -41.99 -13.22
C ALA A 355 19.96 -41.64 -13.88
N ASN A 356 19.95 -41.27 -15.17
CA ASN A 356 21.16 -40.88 -15.93
C ASN A 356 21.66 -39.47 -15.54
N GLY A 357 21.87 -39.24 -14.24
CA GLY A 357 21.96 -37.93 -13.61
C GLY A 357 22.94 -37.86 -12.43
N SER A 358 24.08 -38.56 -12.51
CA SER A 358 25.24 -38.30 -11.65
C SER A 358 26.07 -37.08 -12.10
N ASP A 359 25.73 -36.47 -13.24
CA ASP A 359 26.40 -35.29 -13.79
C ASP A 359 25.65 -34.00 -13.42
N LEU A 360 26.31 -33.14 -12.65
CA LEU A 360 25.81 -31.81 -12.28
C LEU A 360 25.67 -30.87 -13.47
N ASN A 361 26.51 -31.01 -14.50
CA ASN A 361 26.43 -30.17 -15.69
C ASN A 361 25.14 -30.47 -16.44
N LYS A 362 24.78 -31.75 -16.56
CA LYS A 362 23.52 -32.18 -17.17
C LYS A 362 22.30 -31.68 -16.39
N TRP A 363 22.33 -31.70 -15.06
CA TRP A 363 21.24 -31.10 -14.26
C TRP A 363 21.15 -29.58 -14.44
N ARG A 364 22.28 -28.88 -14.50
CA ARG A 364 22.32 -27.44 -14.79
C ARG A 364 21.76 -27.14 -16.18
N GLU A 365 22.18 -27.89 -17.19
CA GLU A 365 21.68 -27.78 -18.56
C GLU A 365 20.16 -28.00 -18.65
N ILE A 366 19.63 -29.03 -17.98
CA ILE A 366 18.18 -29.31 -17.93
C ILE A 366 17.42 -28.14 -17.31
N TRP A 367 17.86 -27.64 -16.15
CA TRP A 367 17.15 -26.55 -15.46
C TRP A 367 17.36 -25.18 -16.13
N ASP A 368 18.46 -24.98 -16.85
CA ASP A 368 18.69 -23.87 -17.77
C ASP A 368 17.78 -23.97 -19.00
N ASN A 369 17.58 -25.15 -19.58
CA ASN A 369 16.64 -25.37 -20.67
C ASN A 369 15.18 -25.17 -20.22
N VAL A 370 14.82 -25.61 -19.01
CA VAL A 370 13.52 -25.29 -18.38
C VAL A 370 13.37 -23.78 -18.19
N PHE A 371 14.39 -23.08 -17.71
CA PHE A 371 14.36 -21.62 -17.57
C PHE A 371 14.25 -20.91 -18.93
N ASN A 372 15.00 -21.34 -19.94
CA ASN A 372 14.96 -20.76 -21.28
C ASN A 372 13.60 -20.98 -21.98
N ARG A 373 12.89 -22.08 -21.67
CA ARG A 373 11.60 -22.43 -22.29
C ARG A 373 10.36 -22.00 -21.49
N TYR A 374 10.43 -21.95 -20.16
CA TYR A 374 9.29 -21.69 -19.25
C TYR A 374 9.52 -20.56 -18.26
N TYR A 375 10.72 -19.98 -18.25
CA TYR A 375 11.15 -19.00 -17.27
C TYR A 375 11.19 -19.54 -15.83
N SER A 376 11.43 -18.65 -14.85
CA SER A 376 11.61 -19.04 -13.44
C SER A 376 10.38 -19.77 -12.89
N SER A 377 10.54 -21.06 -12.65
CA SER A 377 9.49 -21.99 -12.25
C SER A 377 9.46 -22.18 -10.72
N VAL A 378 8.45 -22.88 -10.21
CA VAL A 378 8.49 -23.48 -8.87
C VAL A 378 8.84 -24.95 -9.00
N VAL A 379 9.85 -25.41 -8.27
CA VAL A 379 10.30 -26.81 -8.26
C VAL A 379 10.12 -27.38 -6.86
N ARG A 380 9.08 -28.18 -6.68
CA ARG A 380 8.87 -28.95 -5.46
C ARG A 380 9.72 -30.21 -5.50
N LEU A 381 10.58 -30.38 -4.51
CA LEU A 381 11.32 -31.62 -4.28
C LEU A 381 10.51 -32.50 -3.33
N SER A 382 10.17 -33.70 -3.79
CA SER A 382 9.34 -34.68 -3.08
C SER A 382 9.77 -36.12 -3.43
N GLY A 383 8.88 -37.09 -3.22
CA GLY A 383 9.14 -38.51 -3.35
C GLY A 383 9.24 -39.15 -1.97
N GLY A 384 10.37 -39.82 -1.69
CA GLY A 384 10.74 -40.26 -0.35
C GLY A 384 11.30 -39.09 0.49
N GLU A 385 12.55 -39.18 0.94
CA GLU A 385 13.23 -38.05 1.59
C GLU A 385 14.24 -37.40 0.62
N PRO A 386 13.99 -36.20 0.08
CA PRO A 386 14.90 -35.56 -0.89
C PRO A 386 16.32 -35.36 -0.36
N THR A 387 16.48 -35.11 0.94
CA THR A 387 17.78 -34.77 1.53
C THR A 387 18.77 -35.94 1.63
N ILE A 388 18.32 -37.19 1.39
CA ILE A 388 19.23 -38.34 1.24
C ILE A 388 19.72 -38.55 -0.22
N HIS A 389 19.33 -37.70 -1.16
CA HIS A 389 19.89 -37.75 -2.53
C HIS A 389 21.39 -37.39 -2.47
N PRO A 390 22.31 -38.18 -3.06
CA PRO A 390 23.76 -37.95 -2.93
C PRO A 390 24.26 -36.57 -3.40
N MET A 391 23.48 -35.90 -4.26
CA MET A 391 23.77 -34.59 -4.85
C MET A 391 22.70 -33.55 -4.46
N PHE A 392 22.03 -33.72 -3.32
CA PHE A 392 20.90 -32.90 -2.91
C PHE A 392 21.24 -31.39 -2.88
N TYR A 393 22.34 -31.03 -2.21
CA TYR A 393 22.74 -29.63 -2.03
C TYR A 393 23.08 -28.96 -3.36
N GLU A 394 23.83 -29.66 -4.20
CA GLU A 394 24.29 -29.16 -5.50
C GLU A 394 23.11 -29.00 -6.49
N ILE A 395 22.10 -29.88 -6.43
CA ILE A 395 20.86 -29.73 -7.20
C ILE A 395 20.01 -28.57 -6.68
N VAL A 396 19.91 -28.38 -5.36
CA VAL A 396 19.22 -27.21 -4.79
C VAL A 396 19.94 -25.90 -5.14
N GLU A 397 21.27 -25.86 -5.09
CA GLU A 397 22.08 -24.71 -5.52
C GLU A 397 21.87 -24.39 -7.02
N ILE A 398 21.80 -25.40 -7.90
CA ILE A 398 21.42 -25.22 -9.31
C ILE A 398 20.02 -24.61 -9.46
N LEU A 399 19.05 -25.09 -8.67
CA LEU A 399 17.68 -24.59 -8.73
C LEU A 399 17.56 -23.15 -8.23
N LEU A 400 18.19 -22.80 -7.10
CA LEU A 400 18.07 -21.48 -6.45
C LEU A 400 18.75 -20.33 -7.20
N ASP A 401 19.52 -20.62 -8.26
CA ASP A 401 20.07 -19.63 -9.19
C ASP A 401 18.97 -18.97 -10.06
N LYS A 402 17.93 -19.73 -10.42
CA LYS A 402 16.93 -19.35 -11.44
C LYS A 402 15.47 -19.71 -11.10
N HIS A 403 15.22 -20.53 -10.09
CA HIS A 403 13.91 -21.11 -9.75
C HIS A 403 13.63 -21.00 -8.24
N VAL A 404 12.37 -21.15 -7.84
CA VAL A 404 11.98 -21.24 -6.41
C VAL A 404 11.82 -22.69 -6.02
N VAL A 405 12.46 -23.10 -4.92
CA VAL A 405 12.40 -24.48 -4.40
C VAL A 405 11.30 -24.59 -3.34
N ASP A 406 10.54 -25.68 -3.38
CA ASP A 406 9.61 -26.09 -2.31
C ASP A 406 10.01 -27.48 -1.79
N LEU A 407 10.79 -27.50 -0.71
CA LEU A 407 11.37 -28.72 -0.15
C LEU A 407 10.36 -29.43 0.76
N THR A 408 9.85 -30.59 0.35
CA THR A 408 9.09 -31.48 1.24
C THR A 408 10.07 -32.45 1.90
N THR A 409 10.17 -32.43 3.23
CA THR A 409 11.21 -33.16 3.98
C THR A 409 10.76 -33.52 5.39
N ASN A 410 11.32 -34.58 5.96
CA ASN A 410 11.12 -35.04 7.34
C ASN A 410 12.05 -34.36 8.38
N LEU A 411 12.93 -33.43 7.96
CA LEU A 411 13.92 -32.73 8.81
C LEU A 411 14.93 -33.64 9.54
N SER A 412 15.29 -34.77 8.92
CA SER A 412 16.32 -35.69 9.44
C SER A 412 17.76 -35.33 9.08
N PHE A 413 17.97 -34.33 8.21
CA PHE A 413 19.29 -33.86 7.78
C PHE A 413 20.05 -33.08 8.87
N ASP A 414 21.36 -32.89 8.66
CA ASP A 414 22.21 -32.03 9.48
C ASP A 414 21.81 -30.55 9.28
N LEU A 415 21.13 -29.99 10.28
CA LEU A 415 20.60 -28.63 10.22
C LEU A 415 21.71 -27.55 10.16
N PRO A 416 22.77 -27.57 10.98
CA PRO A 416 23.92 -26.67 10.82
C PRO A 416 24.49 -26.64 9.39
N TYR A 417 24.74 -27.81 8.78
CA TYR A 417 25.29 -27.92 7.43
C TYR A 417 24.31 -27.39 6.36
N PHE A 418 23.01 -27.62 6.54
CA PHE A 418 21.98 -27.05 5.66
C PHE A 418 21.94 -25.52 5.73
N LEU A 419 22.02 -24.93 6.93
CA LEU A 419 22.04 -23.48 7.16
C LEU A 419 23.30 -22.80 6.59
N GLU A 420 24.42 -23.52 6.54
CA GLU A 420 25.66 -23.04 5.94
C GLU A 420 25.50 -22.88 4.42
N ARG A 421 25.01 -23.92 3.72
CA ARG A 421 24.97 -23.96 2.26
C ARG A 421 23.74 -23.27 1.65
N ILE A 422 22.54 -23.54 2.17
CA ILE A 422 21.27 -23.10 1.57
C ILE A 422 20.82 -21.79 2.20
N LYS A 423 20.44 -20.77 1.40
CA LYS A 423 19.97 -19.46 1.91
C LYS A 423 18.43 -19.31 1.76
N PRO A 424 17.76 -18.51 2.61
CA PRO A 424 16.30 -18.54 2.74
C PRO A 424 15.50 -17.85 1.61
N GLU A 425 16.14 -17.06 0.74
CA GLU A 425 15.46 -16.07 -0.13
C GLU A 425 14.58 -16.71 -1.21
N ASN A 426 14.96 -17.88 -1.72
CA ASN A 426 14.32 -18.56 -2.85
C ASN A 426 13.78 -19.97 -2.49
N ILE A 427 13.68 -20.32 -1.21
CA ILE A 427 13.23 -21.65 -0.75
C ILE A 427 12.07 -21.58 0.25
N LYS A 428 11.06 -22.43 0.03
CA LYS A 428 10.03 -22.80 1.01
C LYS A 428 10.32 -24.20 1.55
N ILE A 429 10.09 -24.42 2.84
CA ILE A 429 10.21 -25.73 3.49
C ILE A 429 8.83 -26.20 3.94
N SER A 430 8.42 -27.36 3.44
CA SER A 430 7.21 -28.10 3.79
C SER A 430 7.58 -29.28 4.71
N ALA A 431 7.83 -28.97 5.99
CA ALA A 431 8.39 -29.90 6.98
C ALA A 431 7.34 -30.91 7.48
N SER A 432 7.53 -32.19 7.22
CA SER A 432 6.58 -33.24 7.60
C SER A 432 6.93 -33.84 8.96
N PHE A 433 6.01 -33.78 9.93
CA PHE A 433 6.23 -34.32 11.26
C PHE A 433 5.80 -35.80 11.34
N HIS A 434 6.72 -36.66 11.77
CA HIS A 434 6.52 -38.12 11.87
C HIS A 434 6.77 -38.63 13.31
N PRO A 435 5.72 -38.73 14.17
CA PRO A 435 5.86 -39.13 15.57
C PRO A 435 6.41 -40.54 15.81
N GLU A 436 6.48 -41.37 14.77
CA GLU A 436 7.08 -42.72 14.82
C GLU A 436 8.63 -42.68 14.88
N PHE A 437 9.27 -41.58 14.45
CA PHE A 437 10.73 -41.50 14.26
C PHE A 437 11.41 -40.37 15.02
N ILE A 438 10.72 -39.24 15.24
CA ILE A 438 11.29 -38.07 15.91
C ILE A 438 10.34 -37.58 17.01
N LYS A 439 10.93 -37.17 18.15
CA LYS A 439 10.17 -36.57 19.25
C LYS A 439 9.62 -35.22 18.83
N PHE A 440 8.46 -34.85 19.37
CA PHE A 440 7.83 -33.57 19.05
C PHE A 440 8.76 -32.39 19.35
N GLU A 441 9.41 -32.42 20.51
CA GLU A 441 10.27 -31.36 21.00
C GLU A 441 11.51 -31.16 20.09
N GLU A 442 12.18 -32.24 19.68
CA GLU A 442 13.33 -32.17 18.76
C GLU A 442 12.94 -31.67 17.36
N PHE A 443 11.81 -32.13 16.83
CA PHE A 443 11.30 -31.67 15.53
C PHE A 443 10.87 -30.20 15.61
N PHE A 444 10.22 -29.79 16.70
CA PHE A 444 9.81 -28.42 16.96
C PHE A 444 11.02 -27.47 16.99
N ASP A 445 12.07 -27.80 17.76
CA ASP A 445 13.28 -26.99 17.86
C ASP A 445 13.95 -26.78 16.49
N LYS A 446 14.02 -27.82 15.64
CA LYS A 446 14.55 -27.72 14.26
C LYS A 446 13.72 -26.75 13.40
N VAL A 447 12.39 -26.81 13.48
CA VAL A 447 11.48 -25.91 12.74
C VAL A 447 11.60 -24.47 13.24
N ILE A 448 11.73 -24.27 14.56
CA ILE A 448 11.95 -22.97 15.21
C ILE A 448 13.24 -22.32 14.71
N VAL A 449 14.36 -23.07 14.70
CA VAL A 449 15.65 -22.57 14.20
C VAL A 449 15.56 -22.17 12.72
N LEU A 450 14.87 -22.95 11.87
CA LEU A 450 14.66 -22.60 10.46
C LEU A 450 13.83 -21.31 10.31
N ARG A 451 12.73 -21.15 11.05
CA ARG A 451 11.94 -19.91 11.06
C ARG A 451 12.80 -18.70 11.48
N ASP A 452 13.58 -18.84 12.56
CA ASP A 452 14.37 -17.75 13.14
C ASP A 452 15.58 -17.36 12.27
N LYS A 453 16.00 -18.24 11.36
CA LYS A 453 16.96 -17.95 10.28
C LYS A 453 16.32 -17.39 9.01
N GLY A 454 15.01 -17.12 9.03
CA GLY A 454 14.27 -16.44 7.96
C GLY A 454 13.67 -17.34 6.88
N TYR A 455 13.72 -18.67 7.03
CA TYR A 455 13.15 -19.58 6.03
C TYR A 455 11.62 -19.55 6.08
N HIS A 456 10.99 -19.55 4.91
CA HIS A 456 9.56 -19.77 4.79
C HIS A 456 9.22 -21.23 5.09
N ILE A 457 8.88 -21.54 6.35
CA ILE A 457 8.59 -22.90 6.81
C ILE A 457 7.12 -23.08 7.22
N GLY A 458 6.53 -24.20 6.80
CA GLY A 458 5.25 -24.71 7.27
C GLY A 458 5.35 -26.20 7.62
N VAL A 459 4.56 -26.64 8.58
CA VAL A 459 4.53 -28.02 9.06
C VAL A 459 3.37 -28.80 8.43
N CYS A 460 3.62 -30.03 8.02
CA CYS A 460 2.64 -30.98 7.50
C CYS A 460 2.52 -32.17 8.46
N PHE A 461 1.28 -32.60 8.74
CA PHE A 461 0.98 -33.75 9.57
C PHE A 461 -0.01 -34.68 8.87
N VAL A 462 0.21 -36.00 8.91
CA VAL A 462 -0.76 -36.98 8.41
C VAL A 462 -1.65 -37.39 9.57
N SER A 463 -2.97 -37.27 9.42
CA SER A 463 -3.94 -37.60 10.47
C SER A 463 -4.17 -39.12 10.65
N TYR A 464 -3.08 -39.85 10.87
CA TYR A 464 -3.07 -41.29 11.10
C TYR A 464 -3.76 -41.62 12.43
N PRO A 465 -4.70 -42.59 12.51
CA PRO A 465 -5.58 -42.77 13.66
C PRO A 465 -4.89 -42.83 15.05
N PRO A 466 -3.76 -43.55 15.23
CA PRO A 466 -3.03 -43.60 16.51
C PRO A 466 -2.53 -42.26 17.07
N PHE A 467 -2.53 -41.18 16.27
CA PHE A 467 -2.02 -39.87 16.69
C PHE A 467 -3.09 -38.75 16.67
N LEU A 468 -4.35 -39.04 16.33
CA LEU A 468 -5.41 -38.02 16.17
C LEU A 468 -5.60 -37.14 17.40
N GLU A 469 -5.64 -37.73 18.60
CA GLU A 469 -5.84 -37.00 19.87
C GLU A 469 -4.70 -36.02 20.19
N LYS A 470 -3.51 -36.24 19.62
CA LYS A 470 -2.32 -35.40 19.87
C LYS A 470 -2.24 -34.19 18.92
N ILE A 471 -3.02 -34.17 17.84
CA ILE A 471 -2.97 -33.14 16.80
C ILE A 471 -3.25 -31.74 17.39
N GLU A 472 -4.20 -31.61 18.30
CA GLU A 472 -4.55 -30.33 18.92
C GLU A 472 -3.36 -29.73 19.68
N ARG A 473 -2.63 -30.54 20.46
CA ARG A 473 -1.38 -30.13 21.14
C ARG A 473 -0.31 -29.68 20.13
N PHE A 474 -0.09 -30.47 19.08
CA PHE A 474 0.96 -30.18 18.09
C PHE A 474 0.67 -28.89 17.31
N LYS A 475 -0.56 -28.75 16.79
CA LYS A 475 -1.02 -27.54 16.09
C LYS A 475 -0.88 -26.30 16.98
N HIS A 476 -1.36 -26.37 18.23
CA HIS A 476 -1.36 -25.22 19.13
C HIS A 476 0.06 -24.67 19.36
N ALA A 477 1.03 -25.55 19.59
CA ALA A 477 2.43 -25.16 19.80
C ALA A 477 3.05 -24.48 18.56
N PHE A 478 2.78 -24.98 17.35
CA PHE A 478 3.27 -24.37 16.11
C PHE A 478 2.55 -23.05 15.77
N GLU A 479 1.24 -22.95 16.00
CA GLU A 479 0.48 -21.74 15.71
C GLU A 479 0.78 -20.59 16.71
N GLN A 480 1.01 -20.90 18.00
CA GLN A 480 1.57 -19.94 18.96
C GLN A 480 2.95 -19.40 18.52
N SER A 481 3.66 -20.20 17.73
CA SER A 481 4.97 -19.89 17.15
C SER A 481 4.88 -19.23 15.76
N ASN A 482 3.69 -18.82 15.30
CA ASN A 482 3.47 -18.21 13.97
C ASN A 482 3.97 -19.12 12.82
N ILE A 483 3.83 -20.45 12.96
CA ILE A 483 4.17 -21.44 11.94
C ILE A 483 2.89 -22.16 11.50
N GLU A 484 2.70 -22.25 10.17
CA GLU A 484 1.56 -22.91 9.55
C GLU A 484 1.54 -24.42 9.88
N PHE A 485 0.41 -24.98 10.31
CA PHE A 485 0.27 -26.41 10.61
C PHE A 485 -0.85 -27.05 9.77
N ASN A 486 -0.46 -27.74 8.69
CA ASN A 486 -1.33 -28.40 7.72
C ASN A 486 -1.57 -29.87 8.07
N ILE A 487 -2.79 -30.35 7.83
CA ILE A 487 -3.23 -31.70 8.21
C ILE A 487 -3.77 -32.43 6.99
N SER A 488 -3.00 -33.41 6.53
CA SER A 488 -3.35 -34.27 5.41
C SER A 488 -4.18 -35.46 5.91
N PRO A 489 -5.35 -35.77 5.33
CA PRO A 489 -6.10 -36.97 5.68
C PRO A 489 -5.27 -38.23 5.40
N PHE A 490 -5.16 -39.14 6.37
CA PHE A 490 -4.60 -40.48 6.14
C PHE A 490 -5.38 -41.22 5.04
N GLU A 491 -4.65 -41.78 4.08
CA GLU A 491 -5.20 -42.52 2.94
C GLU A 491 -4.56 -43.91 2.84
N GLY A 492 -5.11 -44.86 3.58
CA GLY A 492 -4.62 -46.23 3.66
C GLY A 492 -5.53 -47.12 4.50
N ILE A 493 -5.08 -48.35 4.75
CA ILE A 493 -5.77 -49.30 5.62
C ILE A 493 -5.15 -49.23 7.02
N PHE A 494 -5.98 -49.12 8.04
CA PHE A 494 -5.57 -49.25 9.45
C PHE A 494 -6.61 -50.06 10.21
N ASN A 495 -6.19 -51.08 10.96
CA ASN A 495 -7.06 -52.04 11.66
C ASN A 495 -8.20 -52.62 10.79
N GLY A 496 -7.94 -52.86 9.50
CA GLY A 496 -8.93 -53.36 8.53
C GLY A 496 -9.90 -52.31 7.97
N CYS A 497 -9.85 -51.06 8.46
CA CYS A 497 -10.69 -49.95 8.01
C CYS A 497 -9.99 -49.11 6.93
N TYR A 498 -10.75 -48.57 5.97
CA TYR A 498 -10.22 -47.81 4.83
C TYR A 498 -10.42 -46.29 5.01
N TYR A 499 -9.33 -45.58 5.28
CA TYR A 499 -9.32 -44.15 5.48
C TYR A 499 -9.08 -43.40 4.15
N PRO A 500 -9.67 -42.21 3.96
CA PRO A 500 -10.36 -41.37 4.95
C PRO A 500 -11.85 -41.69 5.16
N LYS A 501 -12.46 -42.63 4.42
CA LYS A 501 -13.91 -42.91 4.56
C LYS A 501 -14.27 -43.42 5.97
N SER A 502 -13.41 -44.25 6.56
CA SER A 502 -13.62 -44.85 7.88
C SER A 502 -13.39 -43.95 9.10
N TYR A 503 -13.10 -42.65 8.95
CA TYR A 503 -13.10 -41.77 10.14
C TYR A 503 -14.49 -41.77 10.79
N ASN A 504 -14.56 -42.08 12.09
CA ASN A 504 -15.79 -42.04 12.87
C ASN A 504 -16.20 -40.60 13.21
N GLU A 505 -17.40 -40.39 13.75
CA GLU A 505 -17.93 -39.04 14.00
C GLU A 505 -17.05 -38.21 14.95
N THR A 506 -16.46 -38.82 15.98
CA THR A 506 -15.54 -38.17 16.92
C THR A 506 -14.24 -37.77 16.24
N GLU A 507 -13.65 -38.66 15.44
CA GLU A 507 -12.45 -38.37 14.65
C GLU A 507 -12.71 -37.25 13.63
N ARG A 508 -13.87 -37.25 12.97
CA ARG A 508 -14.29 -36.18 12.05
C ARG A 508 -14.47 -34.84 12.79
N LYS A 509 -15.04 -34.85 13.99
CA LYS A 509 -15.17 -33.65 14.85
C LYS A 509 -13.81 -33.11 15.28
N ILE A 510 -12.85 -33.98 15.64
CA ILE A 510 -11.47 -33.60 15.92
C ILE A 510 -10.86 -32.91 14.69
N LEU A 511 -10.94 -33.54 13.51
CA LEU A 511 -10.41 -32.95 12.28
C LEU A 511 -11.09 -31.61 11.93
N ALA A 512 -12.43 -31.53 11.99
CA ALA A 512 -13.19 -30.32 11.67
C ALA A 512 -12.96 -29.16 12.65
N LYS A 513 -12.73 -29.44 13.94
CA LYS A 513 -12.36 -28.43 14.94
C LYS A 513 -10.98 -27.83 14.66
N ILE A 514 -10.09 -28.62 14.06
CA ILE A 514 -8.65 -28.33 13.92
C ILE A 514 -8.31 -27.79 12.50
N THR A 515 -9.18 -27.97 11.50
CA THR A 515 -9.00 -27.41 10.14
C THR A 515 -9.14 -25.88 10.07
N GLY A 516 -9.66 -25.23 11.12
CA GLY A 516 -9.57 -23.77 11.28
C GLY A 516 -8.17 -23.34 11.69
N SER A 517 -7.51 -22.51 10.88
CA SER A 517 -6.32 -21.73 11.28
C SER A 517 -6.63 -20.24 11.12
N PRO A 518 -6.16 -19.35 12.01
CA PRO A 518 -6.24 -17.91 11.81
C PRO A 518 -5.30 -17.41 10.69
N PHE A 519 -4.36 -18.24 10.24
CA PHE A 519 -3.50 -17.94 9.09
C PHE A 519 -4.18 -18.34 7.78
N ARG A 520 -3.92 -17.56 6.72
CA ARG A 520 -4.53 -17.72 5.39
C ARG A 520 -4.47 -19.16 4.90
N HIS A 521 -5.64 -19.77 4.70
CA HIS A 521 -6.05 -20.42 3.45
C HIS A 521 -7.53 -20.81 3.55
N ILE A 522 -8.23 -20.92 2.42
CA ILE A 522 -9.51 -21.66 2.38
C ILE A 522 -9.15 -23.14 2.59
N SER A 523 -9.19 -23.52 3.86
CA SER A 523 -9.35 -24.89 4.36
C SER A 523 -8.70 -25.99 3.50
N VAL A 524 -7.41 -25.90 3.15
CA VAL A 524 -6.76 -26.92 2.29
C VAL A 524 -7.02 -28.34 2.79
N ASN A 525 -7.01 -28.52 4.12
CA ASN A 525 -7.33 -29.76 4.81
C ASN A 525 -8.80 -30.20 4.62
N ASP A 526 -9.78 -29.29 4.71
CA ASP A 526 -11.21 -29.60 4.54
C ASP A 526 -11.62 -29.68 3.06
N LYS A 527 -11.09 -28.82 2.17
CA LYS A 527 -11.19 -28.97 0.72
C LYS A 527 -10.64 -30.33 0.27
N TRP A 528 -9.49 -30.76 0.77
CA TRP A 528 -8.92 -32.09 0.47
C TRP A 528 -9.73 -33.22 1.10
N TYR A 529 -10.19 -33.07 2.35
CA TYR A 529 -11.08 -34.02 3.01
C TYR A 529 -12.36 -34.24 2.20
N ARG A 530 -13.11 -33.16 1.93
CA ARG A 530 -14.32 -33.15 1.09
C ARG A 530 -14.04 -33.72 -0.30
N TRP A 531 -12.93 -33.34 -0.93
CA TRP A 531 -12.53 -33.90 -2.23
C TRP A 531 -12.36 -35.43 -2.22
N LYS A 532 -11.89 -36.01 -1.12
CA LYS A 532 -11.71 -37.46 -0.96
C LYS A 532 -12.97 -38.17 -0.44
N THR A 533 -13.92 -37.47 0.19
CA THR A 533 -15.17 -38.06 0.69
C THR A 533 -16.37 -37.90 -0.24
N ASP A 534 -16.42 -36.85 -1.08
CA ASP A 534 -17.55 -36.56 -1.98
C ASP A 534 -17.77 -37.68 -3.01
N GLU A 535 -19.02 -38.10 -3.20
CA GLU A 535 -19.31 -39.32 -3.96
C GLU A 535 -19.39 -39.12 -5.49
N THR A 536 -19.60 -37.89 -5.99
CA THR A 536 -19.91 -37.62 -7.42
C THR A 536 -18.99 -36.57 -8.06
N LYS A 537 -17.95 -37.00 -8.79
CA LYS A 537 -17.05 -36.12 -9.57
C LYS A 537 -16.53 -36.82 -10.83
N GLU A 538 -17.33 -36.83 -11.91
CA GLU A 538 -16.83 -37.15 -13.24
C GLU A 538 -15.90 -36.04 -13.73
N MET A 539 -14.66 -36.41 -14.06
CA MET A 539 -13.59 -35.48 -14.40
C MET A 539 -13.07 -35.68 -15.82
N LYS A 540 -13.29 -36.87 -16.40
CA LYS A 540 -12.90 -37.23 -17.76
C LYS A 540 -13.55 -36.28 -18.77
N GLY A 541 -12.79 -35.83 -19.75
CA GLY A 541 -13.26 -34.87 -20.76
C GLY A 541 -13.20 -33.38 -20.36
N ARG A 542 -13.15 -33.03 -19.06
CA ARG A 542 -13.04 -31.62 -18.63
C ARG A 542 -11.69 -31.01 -19.00
N LEU A 543 -11.68 -29.78 -19.53
CA LEU A 543 -10.44 -29.07 -19.91
C LEU A 543 -9.60 -28.71 -18.67
N CYS A 544 -8.33 -29.09 -18.68
CA CYS A 544 -7.43 -28.95 -17.54
C CYS A 544 -6.03 -28.49 -17.97
N ARG A 545 -5.48 -27.49 -17.25
CA ARG A 545 -4.12 -26.94 -17.45
C ARG A 545 -2.99 -27.79 -16.85
N MET A 546 -3.33 -28.91 -16.20
CA MET A 546 -2.35 -29.94 -15.87
C MET A 546 -1.66 -30.43 -17.15
N GLY A 547 -0.34 -30.46 -17.14
CA GLY A 547 0.55 -30.66 -18.29
C GLY A 547 0.88 -29.41 -19.10
N GLN A 548 0.23 -28.27 -18.86
CA GLN A 548 0.60 -26.96 -19.39
C GLN A 548 1.30 -26.12 -18.31
N MET A 549 0.64 -25.94 -17.16
CA MET A 549 1.13 -25.11 -16.03
C MET A 549 1.68 -25.94 -14.85
N TYR A 550 1.50 -27.25 -14.89
CA TYR A 550 2.01 -28.18 -13.88
C TYR A 550 2.48 -29.46 -14.56
N ALA A 551 3.56 -30.06 -14.05
CA ALA A 551 3.95 -31.41 -14.42
C ALA A 551 4.63 -32.13 -13.24
N LYS A 552 4.57 -33.46 -13.26
CA LYS A 552 5.25 -34.30 -12.27
C LYS A 552 6.42 -35.02 -12.91
N ILE A 553 7.61 -34.89 -12.34
CA ILE A 553 8.83 -35.60 -12.77
C ILE A 553 9.03 -36.79 -11.83
N LEU A 554 9.21 -37.99 -12.40
CA LEU A 554 9.50 -39.23 -11.68
C LEU A 554 11.02 -39.44 -11.51
N PRO A 555 11.50 -40.34 -10.62
CA PRO A 555 12.94 -40.53 -10.40
C PRO A 555 13.74 -40.97 -11.63
N ASN A 556 13.09 -41.61 -12.62
CA ASN A 556 13.71 -41.99 -13.89
C ASN A 556 13.72 -40.85 -14.94
N GLY A 557 13.32 -39.64 -14.55
CA GLY A 557 13.18 -38.48 -15.43
C GLY A 557 11.89 -38.43 -16.25
N ASP A 558 11.03 -39.46 -16.21
CA ASP A 558 9.77 -39.43 -16.96
C ASP A 558 8.85 -38.34 -16.41
N VAL A 559 8.25 -37.57 -17.32
CA VAL A 559 7.36 -36.48 -16.96
C VAL A 559 5.91 -36.87 -17.24
N THR A 560 5.08 -36.89 -16.20
CA THR A 560 3.63 -37.14 -16.31
C THR A 560 2.83 -35.84 -16.20
N ARG A 561 1.65 -35.86 -16.81
CA ARG A 561 0.75 -34.71 -16.89
C ARG A 561 0.28 -34.22 -15.52
N CYS A 562 -0.05 -35.13 -14.60
CA CYS A 562 -0.27 -34.81 -13.20
C CYS A 562 0.07 -36.00 -12.28
N CYS A 563 -0.39 -35.95 -11.02
CA CYS A 563 -0.19 -36.99 -10.01
C CYS A 563 -0.94 -38.32 -10.28
N GLU A 564 -1.83 -38.35 -11.27
CA GLU A 564 -2.60 -39.53 -11.68
C GLU A 564 -1.83 -40.30 -12.78
N PRO A 565 -1.40 -41.55 -12.57
CA PRO A 565 -0.68 -42.32 -13.59
C PRO A 565 -1.42 -42.44 -14.92
N SER A 566 -2.75 -42.52 -14.91
CA SER A 566 -3.59 -42.56 -16.13
C SER A 566 -3.74 -41.21 -16.85
N SER A 567 -3.15 -40.11 -16.35
CA SER A 567 -3.27 -38.77 -16.96
C SER A 567 -2.41 -38.52 -18.21
N GLY A 568 -1.56 -39.49 -18.59
CA GLY A 568 -0.69 -39.41 -19.76
C GLY A 568 0.75 -39.00 -19.43
N LYS A 569 1.71 -39.60 -20.16
CA LYS A 569 3.13 -39.24 -20.18
C LYS A 569 3.33 -38.09 -21.18
N LEU A 570 4.10 -37.07 -20.78
CA LEU A 570 4.45 -35.92 -21.61
C LEU A 570 5.78 -36.11 -22.37
N GLY A 571 6.69 -36.91 -21.81
CA GLY A 571 8.03 -37.16 -22.34
C GLY A 571 8.99 -37.54 -21.21
N ASN A 572 10.29 -37.29 -21.39
CA ASN A 572 11.30 -37.43 -20.35
C ASN A 572 12.14 -36.14 -20.23
N ILE A 573 12.44 -35.69 -19.00
CA ILE A 573 13.14 -34.43 -18.71
C ILE A 573 14.58 -34.41 -19.23
N PHE A 574 15.16 -35.57 -19.55
CA PHE A 574 16.49 -35.72 -20.12
C PHE A 574 16.54 -35.54 -21.66
N GLU A 575 15.39 -35.34 -22.32
CA GLU A 575 15.28 -35.12 -23.77
C GLU A 575 15.39 -33.62 -24.08
N GLU A 576 16.35 -33.19 -24.91
CA GLU A 576 16.60 -31.77 -25.24
C GLU A 576 15.36 -31.05 -25.82
N ASP A 577 14.55 -31.78 -26.59
CA ASP A 577 13.35 -31.26 -27.21
C ASP A 577 12.09 -31.40 -26.34
N PHE A 578 12.19 -31.90 -25.09
CA PHE A 578 11.06 -32.08 -24.19
C PHE A 578 10.21 -30.81 -24.00
N LYS A 579 8.87 -30.94 -24.07
CA LYS A 579 7.92 -29.83 -23.93
C LYS A 579 6.66 -30.21 -23.16
N LEU A 580 6.21 -29.30 -22.30
CA LEU A 580 4.85 -29.23 -21.80
C LEU A 580 3.83 -28.94 -22.92
N LEU A 581 2.56 -29.24 -22.63
CA LEU A 581 1.42 -28.99 -23.51
C LEU A 581 1.27 -27.49 -23.78
N THR A 582 1.18 -27.10 -25.04
CA THR A 582 1.01 -25.69 -25.44
C THR A 582 -0.36 -25.11 -25.07
N SER A 583 -1.37 -25.97 -24.90
CA SER A 583 -2.74 -25.59 -24.55
C SER A 583 -3.34 -26.55 -23.51
N PRO A 584 -4.40 -26.15 -22.78
CA PRO A 584 -5.18 -27.07 -21.95
C PRO A 584 -5.72 -28.23 -22.78
N LYS A 585 -5.80 -29.43 -22.18
CA LYS A 585 -6.34 -30.62 -22.82
C LYS A 585 -7.49 -31.21 -21.99
N PRO A 586 -8.42 -31.98 -22.58
CA PRO A 586 -9.39 -32.78 -21.84
C PRO A 586 -8.67 -33.69 -20.84
N CYS A 587 -9.23 -33.90 -19.65
CA CYS A 587 -8.68 -34.83 -18.66
C CYS A 587 -8.93 -36.27 -19.12
N GLU A 588 -7.89 -37.11 -19.09
CA GLU A 588 -7.94 -38.52 -19.55
C GLU A 588 -8.09 -39.51 -18.39
N ALA A 589 -7.94 -39.06 -17.15
CA ALA A 589 -8.09 -39.89 -15.96
C ALA A 589 -9.48 -40.57 -15.91
N ASP A 590 -9.49 -41.90 -15.92
CA ASP A 590 -10.69 -42.74 -15.87
C ASP A 590 -11.39 -42.73 -14.49
N THR A 591 -10.67 -42.25 -13.46
CA THR A 591 -11.13 -42.22 -12.07
C THR A 591 -11.45 -40.80 -11.61
N LYS A 592 -12.07 -40.67 -10.43
CA LYS A 592 -12.12 -39.39 -9.71
C LYS A 592 -10.71 -38.85 -9.57
N CYS A 593 -10.46 -37.65 -10.10
CA CYS A 593 -9.12 -37.05 -10.09
C CYS A 593 -8.51 -37.12 -8.66
N PRO A 594 -7.37 -37.79 -8.47
CA PRO A 594 -6.86 -38.12 -7.12
C PRO A 594 -6.32 -36.90 -6.38
N CYS A 595 -6.14 -35.77 -7.09
CA CYS A 595 -5.55 -34.55 -6.61
C CYS A 595 -6.59 -33.42 -6.55
N PHE A 596 -6.83 -32.88 -5.35
CA PHE A 596 -7.70 -31.71 -5.15
C PHE A 596 -7.15 -30.42 -5.80
N LYS A 597 -5.94 -30.46 -6.36
CA LYS A 597 -5.24 -29.32 -6.96
C LYS A 597 -5.41 -29.18 -8.48
N ALA A 598 -6.31 -29.97 -9.08
CA ALA A 598 -6.56 -29.97 -10.51
C ALA A 598 -6.89 -28.58 -11.07
N MET A 599 -6.21 -28.19 -12.15
CA MET A 599 -6.32 -26.87 -12.77
C MET A 599 -7.42 -26.85 -13.86
N PHE A 600 -8.68 -27.07 -13.49
CA PHE A 600 -9.81 -27.04 -14.44
C PHE A 600 -10.20 -25.60 -14.82
N LEU A 601 -10.47 -25.36 -16.11
CA LEU A 601 -10.72 -24.01 -16.67
C LEU A 601 -12.00 -23.33 -16.16
N ASP A 602 -12.95 -24.11 -15.64
CA ASP A 602 -14.22 -23.66 -15.06
C ASP A 602 -14.14 -23.50 -13.53
N GLN A 603 -12.97 -23.75 -12.92
CA GLN A 603 -12.74 -23.66 -11.47
C GLN A 603 -11.49 -22.82 -11.10
N GLU A 604 -11.05 -21.90 -11.97
CA GLU A 604 -9.78 -21.17 -11.80
C GLU A 604 -9.69 -20.41 -10.46
N LYS A 605 -10.77 -19.76 -10.04
CA LYS A 605 -10.88 -19.13 -8.69
C LYS A 605 -10.61 -20.09 -7.54
N GLU A 606 -10.97 -21.37 -7.67
CA GLU A 606 -10.78 -22.34 -6.60
C GLU A 606 -9.35 -22.84 -6.47
N TRP A 607 -8.58 -22.88 -7.57
CA TRP A 607 -7.25 -23.47 -7.58
C TRP A 607 -6.11 -22.46 -7.66
N LEU A 608 -6.31 -21.28 -8.25
CA LEU A 608 -5.28 -20.24 -8.36
C LEU A 608 -4.61 -19.88 -7.01
N PRO A 609 -5.35 -19.74 -5.88
CA PRO A 609 -4.73 -19.45 -4.58
C PRO A 609 -3.85 -20.59 -4.03
N MET A 610 -4.09 -21.84 -4.44
CA MET A 610 -3.35 -23.02 -3.95
C MET A 610 -1.98 -23.19 -4.64
N TRP A 611 -1.74 -22.42 -5.70
CA TRP A 611 -0.50 -22.38 -6.46
C TRP A 611 0.17 -21.00 -6.35
N SER A 612 -0.23 -20.16 -5.39
CA SER A 612 0.46 -18.91 -5.09
C SER A 612 1.77 -19.18 -4.33
N PHE A 613 2.90 -18.73 -4.88
CA PHE A 613 4.24 -18.89 -4.30
C PHE A 613 5.04 -17.58 -4.42
N PRO A 614 5.99 -17.30 -3.51
CA PRO A 614 6.92 -16.18 -3.66
C PRO A 614 7.61 -16.21 -5.03
N GLU A 615 7.79 -15.05 -5.66
CA GLU A 615 8.46 -14.93 -6.97
C GLU A 615 9.97 -14.79 -6.80
N HIS A 616 10.73 -15.56 -7.58
CA HIS A 616 12.18 -15.44 -7.68
C HIS A 616 12.58 -14.02 -8.08
N THR A 617 13.74 -13.54 -7.62
CA THR A 617 14.28 -12.22 -7.98
C THR A 617 14.38 -12.05 -9.51
N VAL A 618 14.92 -13.06 -10.21
CA VAL A 618 14.98 -13.10 -11.67
C VAL A 618 13.58 -13.04 -12.31
N TYR A 619 12.57 -13.75 -11.77
CA TYR A 619 11.21 -13.73 -12.33
C TYR A 619 10.65 -12.30 -12.39
N LYS A 620 10.85 -11.52 -11.33
CA LYS A 620 10.37 -10.13 -11.20
C LYS A 620 10.98 -9.17 -12.22
N ILE A 621 12.22 -9.42 -12.67
CA ILE A 621 12.95 -8.51 -13.58
C ILE A 621 12.40 -8.63 -15.01
N ASN A 622 12.36 -9.84 -15.60
CA ASN A 622 11.99 -9.95 -17.01
C ASN A 622 10.48 -10.01 -17.25
N ASN A 623 9.62 -10.23 -16.24
CA ASN A 623 8.16 -10.09 -16.44
C ASN A 623 7.76 -8.61 -16.68
N MET A 624 8.62 -7.65 -16.30
CA MET A 624 8.49 -6.25 -16.75
C MET A 624 8.98 -6.06 -18.19
N GLN A 625 10.05 -6.75 -18.61
CA GLN A 625 10.60 -6.64 -19.96
C GLN A 625 9.74 -7.33 -21.03
N ALA A 626 9.18 -8.51 -20.75
CA ALA A 626 8.28 -9.23 -21.66
C ALA A 626 7.03 -8.40 -22.01
N ARG A 627 6.40 -7.79 -21.00
CA ARG A 627 5.24 -6.90 -21.17
C ARG A 627 5.56 -5.62 -21.97
N ASN A 628 6.80 -5.15 -21.96
CA ASN A 628 7.25 -4.07 -22.84
C ASN A 628 7.40 -4.56 -24.29
N SER A 629 7.93 -5.77 -24.50
CA SER A 629 8.15 -6.33 -25.85
C SER A 629 6.86 -6.69 -26.60
N GLU A 630 5.78 -7.06 -25.89
CA GLU A 630 4.46 -7.26 -26.51
C GLU A 630 3.82 -5.95 -26.94
N ARG A 631 3.96 -4.89 -26.13
CA ARG A 631 3.57 -3.51 -26.50
C ARG A 631 4.24 -3.08 -27.80
N GLU A 632 5.55 -3.27 -27.93
CA GLU A 632 6.28 -2.95 -29.17
C GLU A 632 5.82 -3.76 -30.39
N LYS A 633 5.45 -5.03 -30.21
CA LYS A 633 4.91 -5.86 -31.31
C LYS A 633 3.51 -5.44 -31.74
N SER A 634 2.65 -5.04 -30.80
CA SER A 634 1.34 -4.45 -31.13
C SER A 634 1.46 -3.13 -31.89
N GLN A 635 2.53 -2.36 -31.64
CA GLN A 635 2.78 -1.07 -32.29
C GLN A 635 3.24 -1.21 -33.76
N ARG A 636 4.04 -2.23 -34.09
CA ARG A 636 4.57 -2.45 -35.46
C ARG A 636 3.54 -2.84 -36.53
N ILE A 637 2.27 -3.04 -36.17
CA ILE A 637 1.18 -3.30 -37.14
C ILE A 637 0.54 -2.00 -37.66
N CYS A 638 0.82 -0.85 -37.02
CA CYS A 638 0.23 0.45 -37.39
C CYS A 638 1.07 1.30 -38.35
N ASP A 639 2.38 1.07 -38.47
CA ASP A 639 3.33 2.03 -39.06
C ASP A 639 3.75 1.75 -40.51
N ASN A 640 2.91 1.07 -41.30
CA ASN A 640 3.14 0.92 -42.75
C ASN A 640 2.28 1.92 -43.55
N ASN A 641 2.77 3.16 -43.74
CA ASN A 641 2.61 3.95 -44.98
C ASN A 641 3.23 5.38 -44.93
N ILE A 642 3.90 5.76 -46.03
CA ILE A 642 4.24 7.12 -46.56
C ILE A 642 5.72 7.58 -46.53
N SER A 643 6.14 8.23 -47.64
CA SER A 643 7.52 8.54 -48.06
C SER A 643 7.57 9.87 -48.88
N LEU A 644 8.70 10.54 -49.14
CA LEU A 644 10.11 10.23 -48.81
C LEU A 644 11.01 11.48 -48.53
N PRO A 645 11.19 12.48 -49.42
CA PRO A 645 12.38 13.38 -49.41
C PRO A 645 12.02 14.89 -49.45
N PRO A 646 12.95 15.87 -49.64
CA PRO A 646 14.44 15.87 -49.74
C PRO A 646 15.08 16.83 -48.68
N THR A 647 16.34 17.32 -48.68
CA THR A 647 17.54 17.24 -49.56
C THR A 647 18.83 17.43 -48.72
N GLU A 648 20.01 17.11 -49.28
CA GLU A 648 21.32 17.58 -48.77
C GLU A 648 21.67 19.01 -49.26
N LYS A 649 22.44 19.80 -48.47
CA LYS A 649 23.81 20.24 -48.84
C LYS A 649 24.50 21.21 -47.84
N ASP A 650 25.71 20.78 -47.46
CA ASP A 650 26.98 21.52 -47.33
C ASP A 650 27.21 22.73 -46.37
N VAL A 651 28.04 22.44 -45.35
CA VAL A 651 29.31 23.14 -44.97
C VAL A 651 29.27 24.56 -44.34
N VAL A 652 29.76 24.69 -43.09
CA VAL A 652 30.93 25.52 -42.64
C VAL A 652 31.03 25.52 -41.08
N SER A 653 32.27 25.43 -40.56
CA SER A 653 32.79 25.80 -39.21
C SER A 653 33.04 24.71 -38.14
N ASP A 654 34.25 24.15 -38.19
CA ASP A 654 34.83 23.20 -37.21
C ASP A 654 35.16 23.80 -35.82
N SER A 655 34.56 24.93 -35.43
CA SER A 655 34.65 25.49 -34.07
C SER A 655 33.45 25.15 -33.19
N ILE A 656 32.33 24.71 -33.77
CA ILE A 656 31.09 24.43 -33.03
C ILE A 656 31.06 23.01 -32.44
N SER A 657 31.73 22.04 -33.08
CA SER A 657 31.64 20.60 -32.74
C SER A 657 32.09 20.25 -31.31
N LEU A 658 33.03 21.01 -30.73
CA LEU A 658 33.48 20.85 -29.35
C LEU A 658 32.51 21.44 -28.30
N SER A 659 31.62 22.37 -28.70
CA SER A 659 30.67 23.04 -27.79
C SER A 659 29.38 22.24 -27.52
N ILE A 660 29.17 21.21 -28.34
CA ILE A 660 27.95 20.42 -28.49
C ILE A 660 27.81 19.41 -27.34
N ASN A 661 28.78 18.50 -27.19
CA ASN A 661 28.71 17.40 -26.23
C ASN A 661 28.67 17.89 -24.77
N ARG A 662 27.54 17.64 -24.09
CA ARG A 662 27.32 17.96 -22.67
C ARG A 662 28.42 17.45 -21.73
N GLN A 663 29.05 16.31 -22.03
CA GLN A 663 30.08 15.69 -21.19
C GLN A 663 31.40 16.47 -21.11
N LEU A 664 31.61 17.48 -21.98
CA LEU A 664 32.84 18.27 -22.03
C LEU A 664 32.80 19.55 -21.18
N VAL A 665 31.69 19.86 -20.51
CA VAL A 665 31.53 21.04 -19.67
C VAL A 665 31.74 20.67 -18.20
N GLU A 666 32.87 21.08 -17.60
CA GLU A 666 33.16 20.81 -16.19
C GLU A 666 32.43 21.83 -15.26
N PRO A 667 31.78 21.38 -14.16
CA PRO A 667 31.55 20.00 -13.75
C PRO A 667 30.31 19.41 -14.47
N TYR A 668 30.50 18.33 -15.24
CA TYR A 668 29.41 17.70 -15.97
C TYR A 668 28.39 17.09 -15.00
N ARG A 669 27.25 17.78 -14.80
CA ARG A 669 26.12 17.35 -13.97
C ARG A 669 24.82 17.90 -14.53
N ILE A 670 23.77 17.11 -14.39
CA ILE A 670 22.41 17.48 -14.82
C ILE A 670 21.62 17.91 -13.59
N PHE A 671 20.83 18.97 -13.74
CA PHE A 671 20.06 19.58 -12.67
C PHE A 671 18.56 19.37 -12.88
N PHE A 672 17.90 18.81 -11.88
CA PHE A 672 16.46 18.59 -11.87
C PHE A 672 15.87 19.43 -10.73
N THR A 673 14.98 20.36 -11.03
CA THR A 673 14.09 20.93 -10.00
C THR A 673 12.77 20.18 -10.07
N TRP A 674 12.42 19.44 -9.02
CA TRP A 674 11.24 18.60 -8.99
C TRP A 674 10.25 19.08 -7.94
N ASP A 675 9.17 19.70 -8.41
CA ASP A 675 7.98 19.97 -7.62
C ASP A 675 7.29 18.62 -7.36
N VAL A 676 7.54 18.00 -6.21
CA VAL A 676 7.10 16.61 -5.93
C VAL A 676 5.58 16.55 -5.78
N HIS A 677 5.03 17.54 -5.07
CA HIS A 677 3.60 17.83 -4.95
C HIS A 677 3.40 19.26 -4.46
N TYR A 678 2.22 19.83 -4.66
CA TYR A 678 1.82 21.12 -4.07
C TYR A 678 0.98 20.94 -2.79
N ALA A 679 1.10 19.79 -2.12
CA ALA A 679 0.56 19.63 -0.77
C ALA A 679 1.61 20.09 0.26
N CYS A 680 1.16 20.82 1.28
CA CYS A 680 1.99 21.27 2.39
C CYS A 680 1.20 21.11 3.70
N ASN A 681 1.88 21.01 4.84
CA ASN A 681 1.26 21.04 6.17
C ASN A 681 1.17 22.47 6.74
N TYR A 682 2.00 23.40 6.26
CA TYR A 682 1.91 24.83 6.60
C TYR A 682 1.01 25.59 5.60
N ARG A 683 0.43 26.71 6.04
CA ARG A 683 -0.44 27.58 5.22
C ARG A 683 -0.02 29.03 5.36
N CYS A 684 1.26 29.30 5.11
CA CYS A 684 1.85 30.61 5.32
C CYS A 684 1.12 31.70 4.54
N THR A 685 0.77 32.80 5.20
CA THR A 685 -0.06 33.86 4.59
C THR A 685 0.61 34.48 3.36
N TYR A 686 1.95 34.48 3.37
CA TYR A 686 2.86 34.96 2.33
C TYR A 686 3.37 33.90 1.35
N CYS A 687 2.80 32.69 1.33
CA CYS A 687 3.20 31.64 0.38
C CYS A 687 2.88 32.03 -1.08
N PHE A 688 3.70 31.59 -2.04
CA PHE A 688 3.42 31.76 -3.48
C PHE A 688 2.09 31.15 -3.93
N PHE A 689 1.61 30.11 -3.25
CA PHE A 689 0.30 29.48 -3.48
C PHE A 689 -0.84 30.11 -2.64
N SER A 690 -0.58 31.19 -1.89
CA SER A 690 -1.62 31.90 -1.15
C SER A 690 -2.74 32.32 -2.11
N ASN A 691 -3.99 32.04 -1.72
CA ASN A 691 -5.21 32.15 -2.53
C ASN A 691 -5.29 31.27 -3.80
N LYS A 692 -4.31 30.40 -4.09
CA LYS A 692 -4.25 29.52 -5.28
C LYS A 692 -4.05 28.03 -4.95
N TRP A 693 -4.05 27.68 -3.66
CA TRP A 693 -3.83 26.31 -3.18
C TRP A 693 -4.82 25.26 -3.72
N GLU A 694 -6.02 25.65 -4.14
CA GLU A 694 -6.97 24.71 -4.76
C GLU A 694 -6.68 24.54 -6.26
N ASP A 695 -6.41 25.62 -7.00
CA ASP A 695 -6.06 25.61 -8.43
C ASP A 695 -4.88 24.68 -8.73
N VAL A 696 -3.84 24.71 -7.88
CA VAL A 696 -2.63 23.90 -8.08
C VAL A 696 -2.80 22.42 -7.68
N ARG A 697 -3.77 22.08 -6.81
CA ARG A 697 -3.93 20.70 -6.30
C ARG A 697 -4.32 19.69 -7.36
N GLY A 698 -5.05 20.11 -8.39
CA GLY A 698 -5.47 19.22 -9.49
C GLY A 698 -4.32 18.59 -10.26
N GLY A 699 -3.11 19.18 -10.18
CA GLY A 699 -1.90 18.66 -10.81
C GLY A 699 -1.12 17.60 -10.02
N ASN A 700 -1.50 17.27 -8.78
CA ASN A 700 -0.74 16.30 -7.98
C ASN A 700 -0.97 14.85 -8.45
N LYS A 701 0.11 14.08 -8.69
CA LYS A 701 0.05 12.63 -8.91
C LYS A 701 0.86 11.87 -7.87
N TYR A 702 0.38 10.68 -7.51
CA TYR A 702 1.03 9.80 -6.54
C TYR A 702 1.24 8.39 -7.12
N PRO A 703 2.16 8.20 -8.10
CA PRO A 703 2.44 6.88 -8.69
C PRO A 703 2.93 5.81 -7.70
N GLY A 704 3.39 6.23 -6.52
CA GLY A 704 4.00 5.36 -5.53
C GLY A 704 5.51 5.22 -5.69
N ILE A 705 6.18 4.89 -4.59
CA ILE A 705 7.65 4.90 -4.49
C ILE A 705 8.34 3.97 -5.48
N GLU A 706 7.84 2.76 -5.73
CA GLU A 706 8.47 1.81 -6.65
C GLU A 706 8.38 2.23 -8.13
N ILE A 707 7.40 3.07 -8.49
CA ILE A 707 7.34 3.69 -9.82
C ILE A 707 8.39 4.80 -9.91
N TRP A 708 8.48 5.69 -8.91
CA TRP A 708 9.50 6.74 -8.90
C TRP A 708 10.93 6.20 -8.88
N LYS A 709 11.21 5.15 -8.10
CA LYS A 709 12.52 4.47 -8.10
C LYS A 709 12.91 4.04 -9.52
N ARG A 710 11.99 3.39 -10.24
CA ARG A 710 12.23 2.95 -11.63
C ARG A 710 12.46 4.12 -12.58
N ILE A 711 11.60 5.14 -12.54
CA ILE A 711 11.72 6.35 -13.36
C ILE A 711 13.11 7.00 -13.20
N TRP A 712 13.57 7.15 -11.95
CA TRP A 712 14.85 7.79 -11.66
C TRP A 712 16.07 6.89 -11.90
N ASP A 713 15.91 5.57 -11.80
CA ASP A 713 16.91 4.56 -12.22
C ASP A 713 17.07 4.54 -13.75
N ASP A 714 15.96 4.62 -14.50
CA ASP A 714 15.99 4.72 -15.97
C ASP A 714 16.55 6.08 -16.43
N ALA A 715 16.23 7.17 -15.73
CA ALA A 715 16.89 8.46 -15.92
C ALA A 715 18.40 8.39 -15.63
N TYR A 716 18.81 7.69 -14.57
CA TYR A 716 20.22 7.52 -14.22
C TYR A 716 20.96 6.72 -15.30
N LYS A 717 20.41 5.60 -15.77
CA LYS A 717 20.98 4.81 -16.88
C LYS A 717 21.12 5.62 -18.17
N LYS A 718 20.15 6.49 -18.49
CA LYS A 718 20.13 7.28 -19.73
C LYS A 718 21.04 8.50 -19.68
N TYR A 719 21.23 9.12 -18.52
CA TYR A 719 21.86 10.45 -18.40
C TYR A 719 23.09 10.51 -17.49
N GLY A 720 23.27 9.53 -16.60
CA GLY A 720 24.28 9.50 -15.55
C GLY A 720 23.82 10.17 -14.26
N ASN A 721 24.77 10.53 -13.40
CA ASN A 721 24.48 11.20 -12.13
C ASN A 721 24.00 12.65 -12.31
N GLY A 722 23.43 13.21 -11.25
CA GLY A 722 22.92 14.57 -11.28
C GLY A 722 22.65 15.15 -9.89
N HIS A 723 21.93 16.26 -9.93
CA HIS A 723 21.44 16.98 -8.76
C HIS A 723 19.92 17.10 -8.83
N ILE A 724 19.23 16.64 -7.78
CA ILE A 724 17.77 16.74 -7.66
C ILE A 724 17.45 17.72 -6.53
N HIS A 725 16.93 18.88 -6.90
CA HIS A 725 16.37 19.88 -6.01
C HIS A 725 14.86 19.62 -5.86
N PHE A 726 14.45 19.12 -4.70
CA PHE A 726 13.07 18.84 -4.37
C PHE A 726 12.37 20.10 -3.85
N SER A 727 11.23 20.43 -4.45
CA SER A 727 10.44 21.62 -4.12
C SER A 727 8.92 21.35 -4.26
N GLY A 728 8.13 22.41 -4.38
CA GLY A 728 6.67 22.39 -4.46
C GLY A 728 6.02 22.90 -3.19
N GLY A 729 5.28 22.04 -2.49
CA GLY A 729 4.65 22.30 -1.20
C GLY A 729 5.60 22.02 -0.03
N GLU A 730 5.36 20.93 0.70
CA GLU A 730 6.34 20.36 1.64
C GLU A 730 6.71 18.95 1.19
N PRO A 731 7.89 18.71 0.59
CA PRO A 731 8.26 17.40 0.07
C PRO A 731 8.15 16.27 1.10
N PHE A 732 8.46 16.54 2.38
CA PHE A 732 8.47 15.52 3.42
C PHE A 732 7.09 15.02 3.90
N ILE A 733 5.98 15.61 3.42
CA ILE A 733 4.65 15.00 3.61
C ILE A 733 4.22 14.13 2.41
N TYR A 734 5.05 14.00 1.38
CA TYR A 734 4.79 13.07 0.29
C TYR A 734 4.97 11.62 0.80
N PRO A 735 4.08 10.66 0.47
CA PRO A 735 4.16 9.30 1.00
C PRO A 735 5.51 8.62 0.69
N TYR A 736 6.16 8.10 1.74
CA TYR A 736 7.48 7.43 1.66
C TYR A 736 8.63 8.30 1.11
N PHE A 737 8.53 9.63 1.24
CA PHE A 737 9.54 10.54 0.69
C PHE A 737 10.95 10.33 1.26
N ILE A 738 11.09 10.01 2.55
CA ILE A 738 12.41 9.72 3.14
C ILE A 738 13.05 8.47 2.52
N ASP A 739 12.26 7.43 2.22
CA ASP A 739 12.76 6.21 1.56
C ASP A 739 13.11 6.46 0.08
N LEU A 740 12.35 7.32 -0.60
CA LEU A 740 12.68 7.75 -1.96
C LEU A 740 13.95 8.62 -1.98
N ALA A 741 14.10 9.55 -1.04
CA ALA A 741 15.31 10.34 -0.86
C ALA A 741 16.53 9.45 -0.54
N ALA A 742 16.37 8.43 0.31
CA ALA A 742 17.43 7.47 0.65
C ALA A 742 17.84 6.59 -0.54
N PHE A 743 16.90 6.24 -1.42
CA PHE A 743 17.21 5.59 -2.69
C PHE A 743 17.99 6.53 -3.62
N LEU A 744 17.48 7.74 -3.85
CA LEU A 744 18.10 8.70 -4.78
C LEU A 744 19.47 9.18 -4.31
N ASN A 745 19.71 9.30 -2.99
CA ASN A 745 20.98 9.68 -2.38
C ASN A 745 22.16 8.74 -2.69
N GLN A 746 21.89 7.52 -3.18
CA GLN A 746 22.94 6.57 -3.57
C GLN A 746 23.69 7.08 -4.81
N GLU A 747 22.95 7.55 -5.81
CA GLU A 747 23.48 7.94 -7.12
C GLU A 747 23.45 9.45 -7.37
N TYR A 748 22.41 10.13 -6.88
CA TYR A 748 22.21 11.56 -7.03
C TYR A 748 22.72 12.33 -5.80
N SER A 749 23.08 13.58 -6.06
CA SER A 749 23.10 14.61 -5.03
C SER A 749 21.72 15.23 -4.90
N ILE A 750 21.34 15.66 -3.70
CA ILE A 750 19.98 16.11 -3.43
C ILE A 750 19.95 17.38 -2.58
N GLU A 751 19.03 18.28 -2.90
CA GLU A 751 18.72 19.49 -2.14
C GLU A 751 17.22 19.55 -1.84
N PHE A 752 16.84 19.97 -0.63
CA PHE A 752 15.44 20.06 -0.21
C PHE A 752 15.03 21.50 0.12
N ASP A 753 14.02 22.02 -0.57
CA ASP A 753 13.18 23.09 -0.04
C ASP A 753 12.23 22.45 0.98
N THR A 754 12.32 22.86 2.25
CA THR A 754 11.51 22.28 3.33
C THR A 754 11.35 23.24 4.50
N ASN A 755 10.23 23.14 5.21
CA ASN A 755 9.96 23.85 6.47
C ASN A 755 10.53 23.14 7.72
N LEU A 756 11.26 22.02 7.57
CA LEU A 756 11.84 21.19 8.64
C LEU A 756 10.82 20.69 9.70
N SER A 757 9.56 20.48 9.31
CA SER A 757 8.51 19.95 10.20
C SER A 757 8.53 18.42 10.38
N PHE A 758 9.38 17.69 9.66
CA PHE A 758 9.44 16.22 9.64
C PHE A 758 10.39 15.63 10.71
N ASP A 759 10.45 14.29 10.82
CA ASP A 759 11.37 13.62 11.75
C ASP A 759 12.80 13.55 11.20
N LEU A 760 13.70 14.35 11.80
CA LEU A 760 15.12 14.29 11.51
C LEU A 760 15.75 12.96 11.96
N SER A 761 15.22 12.32 13.00
CA SER A 761 15.77 11.08 13.58
C SER A 761 15.67 9.92 12.60
N GLU A 762 14.51 9.76 11.94
CA GLU A 762 14.34 8.76 10.89
C GLU A 762 15.23 9.11 9.69
N PHE A 763 15.21 10.37 9.25
CA PHE A 763 15.96 10.83 8.08
C PHE A 763 17.46 10.51 8.17
N ILE A 764 18.11 10.82 9.30
CA ILE A 764 19.55 10.57 9.47
C ILE A 764 19.93 9.08 9.50
N THR A 765 18.99 8.17 9.79
CA THR A 765 19.26 6.71 9.73
C THR A 765 19.26 6.17 8.30
N LYS A 766 18.62 6.87 7.36
CA LYS A 766 18.39 6.39 5.99
C LYS A 766 19.21 7.16 4.94
N VAL A 767 19.35 8.48 5.07
CA VAL A 767 19.95 9.35 4.04
C VAL A 767 21.32 9.85 4.49
N LYS A 768 22.39 9.64 3.71
CA LYS A 768 23.76 9.97 4.11
C LYS A 768 24.10 11.45 3.82
N PRO A 769 24.77 12.18 4.74
CA PRO A 769 24.97 13.62 4.64
C PRO A 769 25.84 14.07 3.45
N GLY A 770 26.80 13.26 3.01
CA GLY A 770 27.87 13.69 2.10
C GLY A 770 27.48 14.14 0.69
N ARG A 771 26.19 14.11 0.33
CA ARG A 771 25.64 14.64 -0.94
C ARG A 771 24.28 15.33 -0.75
N VAL A 772 23.98 15.81 0.46
CA VAL A 772 22.67 16.34 0.85
C VAL A 772 22.77 17.79 1.29
N ARG A 773 21.85 18.62 0.79
CA ARG A 773 21.64 20.00 1.25
C ARG A 773 20.19 20.30 1.63
N PHE A 774 20.02 21.23 2.56
CA PHE A 774 18.75 21.77 3.00
C PHE A 774 18.68 23.28 2.71
N ALA A 775 17.83 23.67 1.76
CA ALA A 775 17.40 25.04 1.53
C ALA A 775 16.25 25.41 2.49
N ALA A 776 16.43 25.10 3.77
CA ALA A 776 15.37 25.09 4.77
C ALA A 776 14.79 26.49 5.02
N ALA A 777 13.46 26.60 5.12
CA ALA A 777 12.75 27.87 5.28
C ALA A 777 12.16 28.03 6.69
N PHE A 778 12.53 29.11 7.40
CA PHE A 778 12.00 29.41 8.72
C PHE A 778 10.68 30.19 8.62
N HIS A 779 9.61 29.64 9.22
CA HIS A 779 8.25 30.19 9.17
C HIS A 779 7.73 30.54 10.57
N PRO A 780 7.86 31.80 11.04
CA PRO A 780 7.48 32.19 12.41
C PRO A 780 5.98 32.10 12.72
N GLU A 781 5.12 31.93 11.69
CA GLU A 781 3.69 31.67 11.86
C GLU A 781 3.38 30.25 12.39
N PHE A 782 4.32 29.29 12.30
CA PHE A 782 4.08 27.86 12.58
C PHE A 782 5.08 27.21 13.54
N VAL A 783 6.30 27.74 13.68
CA VAL A 783 7.35 27.12 14.50
C VAL A 783 8.14 28.18 15.26
N ASN A 784 8.53 27.85 16.50
CA ASN A 784 9.38 28.72 17.31
C ASN A 784 10.81 28.75 16.75
N ILE A 785 11.47 29.91 16.80
CA ILE A 785 12.84 30.05 16.30
C ILE A 785 13.82 29.07 16.97
N TYR A 786 13.72 28.82 18.28
CA TYR A 786 14.62 27.92 18.97
C TYR A 786 14.39 26.45 18.58
N GLU A 787 13.13 26.03 18.39
CA GLU A 787 12.82 24.67 17.91
C GLU A 787 13.37 24.45 16.49
N PHE A 788 13.24 25.43 15.60
CA PHE A 788 13.79 25.36 14.24
C PHE A 788 15.32 25.43 14.25
N LEU A 789 15.92 26.25 15.12
CA LEU A 789 17.36 26.36 15.29
C LEU A 789 17.97 25.05 15.80
N ASP A 790 17.36 24.40 16.80
CA ASP A 790 17.82 23.11 17.33
C ASP A 790 17.83 22.03 16.24
N LYS A 791 16.80 22.00 15.37
CA LYS A 791 16.74 21.14 14.18
C LYS A 791 17.86 21.44 13.17
N ALA A 792 18.14 22.72 12.92
CA ALA A 792 19.21 23.12 12.01
C ALA A 792 20.61 22.78 12.57
N ILE A 793 20.85 22.99 13.86
CA ILE A 793 22.07 22.57 14.57
C ILE A 793 22.22 21.05 14.50
N PHE A 794 21.17 20.29 14.81
CA PHE A 794 21.17 18.82 14.80
C PHE A 794 21.64 18.23 13.46
N LEU A 795 21.18 18.81 12.34
CA LEU A 795 21.61 18.46 10.99
C LEU A 795 23.07 18.89 10.72
N LYS A 796 23.43 20.13 11.05
CA LYS A 796 24.79 20.66 10.85
C LYS A 796 25.86 19.85 11.60
N GLU A 797 25.60 19.49 12.85
CA GLU A 797 26.49 18.65 13.68
C GLU A 797 26.67 17.23 13.12
N ARG A 798 25.71 16.74 12.32
CA ARG A 798 25.76 15.44 11.64
C ARG A 798 26.31 15.52 10.22
N GLY A 799 26.83 16.68 9.83
CA GLY A 799 27.56 16.90 8.58
C GLY A 799 26.70 17.16 7.35
N TYR A 800 25.38 17.35 7.51
CA TYR A 800 24.52 17.80 6.41
C TYR A 800 24.81 19.27 6.07
N ASP A 801 24.71 19.63 4.80
CA ASP A 801 24.73 21.03 4.38
C ASP A 801 23.36 21.66 4.69
N ILE A 802 23.34 22.66 5.56
CA ILE A 802 22.16 23.44 5.96
C ILE A 802 22.52 24.93 6.06
N GLU A 803 23.45 25.36 5.21
CA GLU A 803 23.84 26.76 5.10
C GLU A 803 22.92 27.51 4.13
N GLY A 804 22.29 28.57 4.65
CA GLY A 804 21.34 29.41 3.92
C GLY A 804 19.89 29.18 4.34
N ILE A 805 19.58 29.35 5.63
CA ILE A 805 18.19 29.32 6.12
C ILE A 805 17.41 30.47 5.47
N ASN A 806 16.37 30.11 4.73
CA ASN A 806 15.56 31.04 3.95
C ASN A 806 14.47 31.67 4.84
N PHE A 807 14.35 33.00 4.77
CA PHE A 807 13.32 33.74 5.48
C PHE A 807 12.63 34.74 4.56
N VAL A 808 11.30 34.70 4.49
CA VAL A 808 10.53 35.62 3.65
C VAL A 808 10.35 36.95 4.38
N ALA A 809 10.77 38.04 3.74
CA ALA A 809 10.67 39.43 4.22
C ALA A 809 9.23 39.99 4.21
N TYR A 810 8.26 39.20 4.69
CA TYR A 810 6.85 39.57 4.74
C TYR A 810 6.64 40.77 5.70
N PRO A 811 5.87 41.82 5.33
CA PRO A 811 5.86 43.08 6.07
C PRO A 811 5.56 42.97 7.59
N PRO A 812 4.61 42.12 8.06
CA PRO A 812 4.40 41.86 9.50
C PRO A 812 5.64 41.38 10.27
N HIS A 813 6.55 40.64 9.62
CA HIS A 813 7.74 40.05 10.24
C HIS A 813 9.03 40.80 9.90
N LEU A 814 8.96 41.86 9.07
CA LEU A 814 10.12 42.53 8.49
C LEU A 814 11.10 43.08 9.54
N LYS A 815 10.60 43.56 10.69
CA LYS A 815 11.47 44.06 11.78
C LYS A 815 12.15 42.93 12.56
N GLN A 816 11.54 41.76 12.63
CA GLN A 816 12.01 40.62 13.42
C GLN A 816 13.20 39.90 12.74
N MET A 817 13.34 40.03 11.41
CA MET A 817 14.41 39.37 10.65
C MET A 817 15.83 39.72 11.12
N VAL A 818 16.05 40.90 11.69
CA VAL A 818 17.37 41.32 12.23
C VAL A 818 17.73 40.52 13.48
N GLU A 819 16.76 40.26 14.35
CA GLU A 819 16.94 39.43 15.54
C GLU A 819 17.12 37.96 15.14
N TYR A 820 16.29 37.47 14.23
CA TYR A 820 16.36 36.10 13.72
C TYR A 820 17.73 35.82 13.06
N LYS A 821 18.19 36.71 12.18
CA LYS A 821 19.51 36.61 11.56
C LYS A 821 20.62 36.47 12.61
N ARG A 822 20.62 37.32 13.64
CA ARG A 822 21.62 37.23 14.72
C ARG A 822 21.60 35.86 15.40
N ILE A 823 20.42 35.35 15.73
CA ILE A 823 20.26 34.05 16.42
C ILE A 823 20.84 32.87 15.62
N PHE A 824 20.67 32.86 14.28
CA PHE A 824 21.28 31.82 13.43
C PHE A 824 22.79 32.05 13.22
N GLU A 825 23.22 33.30 13.02
CA GLU A 825 24.64 33.63 12.80
C GLU A 825 25.50 33.44 14.06
N ASP A 826 24.94 33.61 15.26
CA ASP A 826 25.55 33.26 16.56
C ASP A 826 25.86 31.74 16.67
N LYS A 827 25.26 30.90 15.79
CA LYS A 827 25.54 29.46 15.62
C LYS A 827 26.28 29.13 14.32
N SER A 828 26.78 30.17 13.65
CA SER A 828 27.43 30.13 12.34
C SER A 828 26.56 29.43 11.28
N ILE A 829 25.24 29.57 11.37
CA ILE A 829 24.29 29.14 10.34
C ILE A 829 23.89 30.40 9.57
N SER A 830 24.18 30.43 8.27
CA SER A 830 23.85 31.59 7.43
C SER A 830 22.34 31.72 7.24
N PHE A 831 21.86 32.96 7.24
CA PHE A 831 20.44 33.31 7.17
C PHE A 831 20.20 34.26 5.99
N CYS A 832 19.44 33.79 5.01
CA CYS A 832 19.20 34.42 3.71
C CYS A 832 17.80 35.07 3.67
N ILE A 833 17.73 36.31 3.21
CA ILE A 833 16.46 37.05 3.17
C ILE A 833 15.86 36.99 1.76
N MET A 834 14.68 36.39 1.66
CA MET A 834 13.90 36.30 0.42
C MET A 834 12.88 37.44 0.37
N PRO A 835 12.97 38.39 -0.58
CA PRO A 835 11.95 39.44 -0.73
C PRO A 835 10.57 38.83 -0.98
N PHE A 836 9.58 39.18 -0.15
CA PHE A 836 8.17 38.83 -0.36
C PHE A 836 7.70 39.22 -1.78
N ARG A 837 6.94 38.31 -2.40
CA ARG A 837 6.37 38.42 -3.73
C ARG A 837 4.90 38.06 -3.64
N GLY A 838 4.03 39.06 -3.69
CA GLY A 838 2.59 38.88 -3.48
C GLY A 838 1.92 40.19 -3.10
N GLU A 839 0.64 40.12 -2.73
CA GLU A 839 -0.11 41.28 -2.26
C GLU A 839 -0.20 41.26 -0.72
N TYR A 840 0.00 42.41 -0.08
CA TYR A 840 -0.31 42.60 1.33
C TYR A 840 -0.87 44.00 1.58
N MET A 841 -2.05 44.07 2.20
CA MET A 841 -2.82 45.30 2.46
C MET A 841 -2.95 46.22 1.22
N GLY A 842 -3.25 45.65 0.04
CA GLY A 842 -3.42 46.40 -1.21
C GLY A 842 -2.11 46.88 -1.87
N ARG A 843 -0.94 46.52 -1.34
CA ARG A 843 0.36 46.78 -1.97
C ARG A 843 0.92 45.51 -2.62
N ILE A 844 1.46 45.63 -3.83
CA ILE A 844 2.09 44.53 -4.57
C ILE A 844 3.61 44.55 -4.30
N TYR A 845 4.15 43.49 -3.72
CA TYR A 845 5.56 43.32 -3.37
C TYR A 845 6.29 42.49 -4.44
N PRO A 846 7.59 42.76 -4.69
CA PRO A 846 8.50 43.62 -3.91
C PRO A 846 8.44 45.12 -4.25
N GLN A 847 7.63 45.54 -5.23
CA GLN A 847 7.53 46.96 -5.62
C GLN A 847 7.05 47.85 -4.45
N GLY A 848 6.11 47.35 -3.65
CA GLY A 848 5.46 48.05 -2.55
C GLY A 848 6.27 48.21 -1.25
N TYR A 849 7.51 47.72 -1.19
CA TYR A 849 8.43 48.08 -0.10
C TYR A 849 8.81 49.57 -0.18
N THR A 850 8.79 50.26 0.95
CA THR A 850 9.35 51.62 1.05
C THR A 850 10.88 51.60 0.92
N ASP A 851 11.49 52.77 0.72
CA ASP A 851 12.95 52.87 0.63
C ASP A 851 13.64 52.45 1.94
N GLU A 852 13.04 52.76 3.10
CA GLU A 852 13.52 52.30 4.40
C GLU A 852 13.43 50.78 4.57
N GLU A 853 12.35 50.16 4.06
CA GLU A 853 12.16 48.71 4.08
C GLU A 853 13.16 48.01 3.17
N ARG A 854 13.41 48.56 1.96
CA ARG A 854 14.42 48.07 1.01
C ARG A 854 15.83 48.15 1.59
N GLU A 855 16.20 49.28 2.19
CA GLU A 855 17.51 49.43 2.83
C GLU A 855 17.67 48.56 4.08
N LEU A 856 16.59 48.32 4.84
CA LEU A 856 16.60 47.35 5.94
C LEU A 856 16.84 45.91 5.43
N ILE A 857 16.18 45.50 4.34
CA ILE A 857 16.38 44.19 3.69
C ILE A 857 17.83 44.06 3.18
N LYS A 858 18.32 45.04 2.41
CA LYS A 858 19.70 45.04 1.89
C LYS A 858 20.75 45.06 2.99
N LYS A 859 20.52 45.78 4.09
CA LYS A 859 21.44 45.78 5.24
C LYS A 859 21.45 44.44 5.97
N CYS A 860 20.31 43.74 5.99
CA CYS A 860 20.20 42.40 6.57
C CYS A 860 20.88 41.34 5.67
N ASP A 861 20.73 41.45 4.36
CA ASP A 861 21.35 40.55 3.37
C ASP A 861 21.81 41.34 2.12
N PRO A 862 23.06 41.83 2.13
CA PRO A 862 23.59 42.68 1.06
C PRO A 862 23.94 41.90 -0.22
N PHE A 863 23.81 40.58 -0.22
CA PHE A 863 24.23 39.73 -1.33
C PHE A 863 23.04 39.10 -2.07
N THR A 864 22.20 38.33 -1.38
CA THR A 864 21.08 37.61 -1.99
C THR A 864 19.88 38.53 -2.12
N ALA A 865 19.45 39.14 -1.01
CA ALA A 865 18.27 39.98 -1.00
C ALA A 865 18.42 41.25 -1.85
N SER A 866 19.60 41.89 -1.84
CA SER A 866 19.84 43.04 -2.74
C SER A 866 19.68 42.64 -4.21
N LYS A 867 20.33 41.56 -4.66
CA LYS A 867 20.19 41.06 -6.04
C LYS A 867 18.74 40.71 -6.37
N MET A 868 17.99 40.12 -5.44
CA MET A 868 16.58 39.77 -5.64
C MET A 868 15.70 41.02 -5.72
N LEU A 869 15.93 42.03 -4.88
CA LEU A 869 15.24 43.33 -4.96
C LEU A 869 15.56 44.04 -6.28
N ASP A 870 16.81 43.99 -6.75
CA ASP A 870 17.21 44.62 -8.01
C ASP A 870 16.64 43.87 -9.22
N SER A 871 16.64 42.53 -9.20
CA SER A 871 16.14 41.69 -10.30
C SER A 871 14.61 41.65 -10.40
N TYR A 872 13.89 41.62 -9.27
CA TYR A 872 12.42 41.63 -9.27
C TYR A 872 11.82 43.04 -9.22
N GLY A 873 12.61 44.03 -8.78
CA GLY A 873 12.20 45.43 -8.71
C GLY A 873 12.44 46.22 -10.01
N ASN A 874 13.44 45.87 -10.82
CA ASN A 874 13.67 46.51 -12.11
C ASN A 874 12.72 45.98 -13.21
N THR A 875 12.24 46.90 -14.04
CA THR A 875 11.38 46.62 -15.20
C THR A 875 12.11 46.01 -16.40
N LYS A 876 13.44 45.80 -16.32
CA LYS A 876 14.25 45.12 -17.34
C LYS A 876 14.52 43.67 -16.93
N LYS A 877 13.64 42.76 -17.35
CA LYS A 877 13.99 41.33 -17.42
C LYS A 877 15.09 41.16 -18.47
N THR A 878 16.07 40.30 -18.21
CA THR A 878 17.08 39.95 -19.22
C THR A 878 16.43 39.18 -20.36
N SER A 879 16.80 39.51 -21.60
CA SER A 879 16.42 38.72 -22.77
C SER A 879 17.62 37.88 -23.19
N HIS A 880 17.39 36.59 -23.40
CA HIS A 880 18.36 35.66 -23.99
C HIS A 880 17.88 35.16 -25.36
N LYS A 881 16.88 35.81 -25.96
CA LYS A 881 16.31 35.39 -27.23
C LYS A 881 17.37 35.39 -28.33
N GLY A 882 17.47 34.29 -29.06
CA GLY A 882 18.52 34.09 -30.07
C GLY A 882 19.85 33.57 -29.52
N GLU A 883 20.08 33.61 -28.20
CA GLU A 883 21.28 33.02 -27.59
C GLU A 883 21.12 31.50 -27.44
N ILE A 884 22.23 30.76 -27.58
CA ILE A 884 22.27 29.30 -27.41
C ILE A 884 22.26 28.97 -25.91
N CYS A 885 21.34 28.10 -25.49
CA CYS A 885 21.07 27.83 -24.08
C CYS A 885 21.02 26.32 -23.77
N ARG A 886 21.77 25.89 -22.76
CA ARG A 886 21.83 24.49 -22.27
C ARG A 886 20.64 24.10 -21.39
N MET A 887 19.72 25.02 -21.12
CA MET A 887 18.44 24.72 -20.45
C MET A 887 17.62 23.76 -21.35
N GLY A 888 17.35 22.55 -20.85
CA GLY A 888 16.82 21.40 -21.60
C GLY A 888 17.86 20.34 -21.99
N GLN A 889 19.15 20.70 -22.06
CA GLN A 889 20.28 19.78 -22.25
C GLN A 889 20.87 19.34 -20.90
N MET A 890 21.00 20.28 -19.96
CA MET A 890 21.59 20.09 -18.62
C MET A 890 20.63 20.42 -17.47
N TYR A 891 19.40 20.85 -17.77
CA TYR A 891 18.39 21.21 -16.78
C TYR A 891 16.99 20.74 -17.20
N ALA A 892 16.20 20.25 -16.24
CA ALA A 892 14.76 20.06 -16.37
C ALA A 892 14.02 20.51 -15.10
N LYS A 893 12.88 21.19 -15.26
CA LYS A 893 11.90 21.40 -14.19
C LYS A 893 10.78 20.37 -14.33
N ILE A 894 10.47 19.63 -13.27
CA ILE A 894 9.49 18.54 -13.26
C ILE A 894 8.34 18.93 -12.32
N ARG A 895 7.10 18.78 -12.80
CA ARG A 895 5.87 19.04 -12.02
C ARG A 895 5.38 17.80 -11.26
N PRO A 896 4.41 17.95 -10.34
CA PRO A 896 3.83 16.83 -9.60
C PRO A 896 3.09 15.79 -10.45
N ASP A 897 2.71 16.15 -11.68
CA ASP A 897 2.13 15.25 -12.68
C ASP A 897 3.16 14.53 -13.55
N GLY A 898 4.45 14.71 -13.24
CA GLY A 898 5.58 14.19 -14.01
C GLY A 898 5.95 15.02 -15.23
N THR A 899 5.18 16.06 -15.59
CA THR A 899 5.44 16.85 -16.81
C THR A 899 6.71 17.68 -16.64
N ALA A 900 7.63 17.55 -17.59
CA ALA A 900 8.95 18.18 -17.55
C ALA A 900 9.07 19.31 -18.57
N TYR A 901 9.77 20.37 -18.16
CA TYR A 901 10.04 21.57 -18.95
C TYR A 901 11.53 21.87 -18.99
N ARG A 902 12.03 22.34 -20.14
CA ARG A 902 13.45 22.67 -20.37
C ARG A 902 13.96 23.82 -19.50
N CYS A 903 13.10 24.62 -18.88
CA CYS A 903 13.50 25.82 -18.13
C CYS A 903 12.43 26.21 -17.09
N CYS A 904 12.58 27.38 -16.46
CA CYS A 904 11.64 27.89 -15.46
C CYS A 904 10.31 28.42 -16.06
N PHE A 905 10.10 28.34 -17.38
CA PHE A 905 8.77 28.46 -17.99
C PHE A 905 8.10 27.10 -18.08
N ASP A 906 6.90 27.03 -17.52
CA ASP A 906 6.05 25.86 -17.60
C ASP A 906 4.97 26.02 -18.70
N ASP A 907 5.40 26.30 -19.94
CA ASP A 907 4.51 26.39 -21.11
C ASP A 907 4.84 25.35 -22.19
N GLU A 908 3.97 25.19 -23.19
CA GLU A 908 4.10 24.14 -24.22
C GLU A 908 5.42 24.22 -25.01
N ARG A 909 5.97 25.42 -25.23
CA ARG A 909 7.28 25.62 -25.89
C ARG A 909 8.43 25.10 -25.04
N GLY A 910 8.21 25.02 -23.73
CA GLY A 910 9.15 24.50 -22.77
C GLY A 910 9.08 22.98 -22.60
N ASN A 911 8.02 22.31 -23.04
CA ASN A 911 7.76 20.90 -22.74
C ASN A 911 8.83 19.96 -23.33
N ILE A 912 9.32 19.02 -22.52
CA ILE A 912 10.32 18.00 -22.89
C ILE A 912 9.88 16.58 -22.49
N GLY A 913 8.57 16.33 -22.51
CA GLY A 913 7.92 15.07 -22.16
C GLY A 913 7.55 14.98 -20.68
N ASN A 914 7.16 13.79 -20.25
CA ASN A 914 6.68 13.49 -18.90
C ASN A 914 7.40 12.23 -18.35
N LEU A 915 7.77 12.27 -17.08
CA LEU A 915 8.52 11.21 -16.42
C LEU A 915 7.67 9.96 -16.10
N ILE A 916 6.36 10.12 -15.89
CA ILE A 916 5.44 9.05 -15.47
C ILE A 916 4.98 8.21 -16.68
N ASP A 917 4.74 8.84 -17.83
CA ASP A 917 4.37 8.13 -19.06
C ASP A 917 5.59 7.65 -19.90
N GLY A 918 6.79 8.08 -19.54
CA GLY A 918 8.05 7.69 -20.18
C GLY A 918 8.45 8.51 -21.40
N THR A 919 7.71 9.59 -21.73
CA THR A 919 8.04 10.47 -22.87
C THR A 919 9.18 11.46 -22.58
N PHE A 920 9.62 11.58 -21.33
CA PHE A 920 10.68 12.51 -20.93
C PHE A 920 12.01 12.31 -21.68
N SER A 921 12.47 13.36 -22.37
CA SER A 921 13.84 13.41 -22.88
C SER A 921 14.49 14.78 -22.73
N LEU A 922 15.67 14.80 -22.10
CA LEU A 922 16.60 15.91 -22.28
C LEU A 922 17.01 15.99 -23.75
N TYR A 923 17.38 17.19 -24.19
CA TYR A 923 17.99 17.42 -25.49
C TYR A 923 19.43 16.91 -25.48
N ASP A 924 19.86 16.33 -26.59
CA ASP A 924 21.26 15.98 -26.79
C ASP A 924 22.13 17.24 -26.95
N GLU A 925 21.57 18.28 -27.60
CA GLU A 925 22.23 19.54 -27.94
C GLU A 925 21.61 20.77 -27.27
N PRO A 926 22.40 21.84 -27.01
CA PRO A 926 21.86 23.09 -26.51
C PRO A 926 21.02 23.77 -27.61
N ARG A 927 19.94 24.43 -27.22
CA ARG A 927 19.00 25.03 -28.18
C ARG A 927 18.92 26.53 -28.01
N VAL A 928 18.73 27.23 -29.14
CA VAL A 928 18.39 28.65 -29.17
C VAL A 928 17.21 28.93 -28.24
N CYS A 929 17.27 30.04 -27.50
CA CYS A 929 16.18 30.50 -26.66
C CYS A 929 15.18 31.33 -27.48
N GLU A 930 13.90 30.98 -27.40
CA GLU A 930 12.81 31.67 -28.13
C GLU A 930 12.10 32.74 -27.27
N TYR A 931 12.32 32.71 -25.96
CA TYR A 931 11.61 33.56 -25.00
C TYR A 931 12.15 35.01 -25.02
N ASN A 932 11.25 35.96 -25.29
CA ASN A 932 11.56 37.40 -25.27
C ASN A 932 12.07 37.89 -23.90
N GLU A 933 11.68 37.24 -22.81
CA GLU A 933 12.05 37.58 -21.44
C GLU A 933 12.49 36.29 -20.72
N CYS A 934 13.57 36.33 -19.94
CA CYS A 934 13.99 35.18 -19.15
C CYS A 934 13.47 35.28 -17.70
N PRO A 935 12.70 34.28 -17.21
CA PRO A 935 12.26 34.19 -15.83
C PRO A 935 13.21 33.34 -14.97
N CYS A 936 14.19 32.69 -15.59
CA CYS A 936 15.19 31.91 -14.88
C CYS A 936 16.04 32.88 -14.08
N TRP A 937 16.19 32.64 -12.77
CA TRP A 937 17.09 33.42 -11.92
C TRP A 937 18.53 33.42 -12.49
N VAL A 938 18.95 32.28 -13.05
CA VAL A 938 20.22 32.08 -13.73
C VAL A 938 20.01 31.14 -14.91
N ALA A 939 20.27 31.60 -16.14
CA ALA A 939 20.16 30.78 -17.35
C ALA A 939 21.52 30.17 -17.75
N MET A 940 21.53 28.89 -18.13
CA MET A 940 22.73 28.20 -18.64
C MET A 940 23.02 28.58 -20.11
N VAL A 941 23.34 29.85 -20.36
CA VAL A 941 23.73 30.34 -21.70
C VAL A 941 25.15 29.87 -22.03
N VAL A 942 25.36 29.39 -23.26
CA VAL A 942 26.65 28.93 -23.77
C VAL A 942 27.62 30.13 -23.91
N GLU A 943 28.92 29.91 -23.72
CA GLU A 943 29.98 30.93 -23.60
C GLU A 943 29.87 31.85 -22.38
N LYS A 944 28.84 31.66 -21.54
CA LYS A 944 28.60 32.39 -20.30
C LYS A 944 28.69 31.48 -19.07
N GLU A 945 29.37 30.33 -19.19
CA GLU A 945 29.58 29.32 -18.13
C GLU A 945 29.98 29.95 -16.79
N LYS A 946 30.93 30.89 -16.80
CA LYS A 946 31.41 31.61 -15.60
C LYS A 946 30.30 32.35 -14.84
N ASN A 947 29.19 32.70 -15.50
CA ASN A 947 28.07 33.43 -14.90
C ASN A 947 27.05 32.50 -14.22
N TRP A 948 27.11 31.19 -14.45
CA TRP A 948 26.13 30.23 -13.91
C TRP A 948 26.74 29.01 -13.20
N LEU A 949 28.00 28.67 -13.46
CA LEU A 949 28.72 27.57 -12.79
C LEU A 949 28.76 27.70 -11.26
N PHE A 950 28.78 28.92 -10.72
CA PHE A 950 28.80 29.16 -9.26
C PHE A 950 27.40 29.15 -8.62
N HIS A 951 26.34 29.14 -9.43
CA HIS A 951 24.95 29.02 -8.96
C HIS A 951 24.47 27.58 -9.00
N TRP A 952 24.78 26.85 -10.08
CA TRP A 952 24.51 25.42 -10.21
C TRP A 952 25.64 24.60 -9.58
N VAL A 953 25.91 24.85 -8.29
CA VAL A 953 26.92 24.14 -7.49
C VAL A 953 26.25 23.05 -6.69
N VAL A 954 26.83 21.86 -6.76
CA VAL A 954 26.34 20.67 -6.05
C VAL A 954 26.98 20.59 -4.66
N PRO A 955 26.27 20.12 -3.61
CA PRO A 955 26.85 19.99 -2.28
C PRO A 955 28.16 19.22 -2.30
N LYS A 956 29.23 19.86 -1.80
CA LYS A 956 30.55 19.24 -1.74
C LYS A 956 30.48 18.10 -0.73
N ALA A 957 30.73 16.88 -1.18
CA ALA A 957 31.28 15.88 -0.30
C ALA A 957 32.55 16.49 0.31
N LYS A 958 32.53 16.81 1.61
CA LYS A 958 33.70 17.31 2.32
C LYS A 958 34.77 16.23 2.23
N THR A 959 35.72 16.42 1.31
CA THR A 959 36.94 15.62 1.30
C THR A 959 37.62 15.86 2.63
N ASN A 960 38.00 14.78 3.31
CA ASN A 960 38.89 14.85 4.47
C ASN A 960 40.26 15.36 3.99
N ASN A 961 40.40 16.67 3.85
CA ASN A 961 41.69 17.30 3.75
C ASN A 961 42.28 17.33 5.15
N THR A 962 43.11 16.34 5.42
CA THR A 962 44.16 16.44 6.44
C THR A 962 45.07 17.64 6.12
N VAL A 963 44.94 18.70 6.93
CA VAL A 963 46.03 19.50 7.47
C VAL A 963 45.69 19.83 8.92
#